data_AF-E1WWZ0-F1
#
_entry.id   AF-E1WWZ0-F1
#
_cell.length_a   1.000
_cell.length_b   1.000
_cell.length_c   1.000
_cell.angle_alpha   90.00
_cell.angle_beta   90.00
_cell.angle_gamma   90.00
#
_symmetry.space_group_name_H-M   'P 1'
#
loop_
_entity.id
_entity.type
_entity.pdbx_description
1 polymer ?
#
loop_
_entity_poly.entity_id
_entity_poly.type
_entity_poly.pdbx_seq_one_letter_code
_entity_poly.pdbx_strand_id
1 'polypeptide(L)'
;MRKSNPDFHHIRSYILMCVVSLTFSTIYAQTPEPKLTLKLQNTSLSEVIRQIEQDTGFSFIYGEEVKLDHKVSLNVQKKPLREVLNLLFANKPISYKITGKHILLQKTPPKPVSRKFTVSGYVTDGASAETLIGANILESRHHQGTTTNPYGFYSITLPEGEARLSFSYLGYTSQQHVLNLTADTLLNIRMKDNNMLQEVVIVSDKAESGVMATQMGASEIPMTQIKNTPSILGEADVMKAIQLMPGVQAGMEGSAGLYVRGGGPDQNLILLDGVPVYNVDHLLGFFSVFTPEAVKKVTLFKSSFPARFGGRLSSVIDVRTNDGDMKNYHGVVSVGLLTSKINFEGPIIKNRTSFNISARRSYIDLLAKPFMPKDEKYSYYFFDVNAKINHKFSDRSRLFLSAYNGKDHFMTKYDDTYYGDEDKYRDGGKMNWGNTIVSGRWNYIFNNKLFSNTTVAFNNYKFDVSTFTKNEIHTNNQITWNRYKADYKSGIRDWSAQIDFDYNPIPTHHVKFGVQYLHHNFRPEVSTSKIFDKTGETIERDTTYYTTSNSEILAHEASAYLEDNFNLSSRLRMNLGLHFSTFQVQKKNYFSVQPRISARYQLSKDVVLKASYTKMSQYVHLISSMPFAMPTDLWVPVTSKIKPMQAHQVSLGGYYTGIDGWEFSIEGYYKGMKNVLEYKDGVSFLGSSTGWEDKVEMGHGRSMGVEFMAQKTIGKTTGWLAYTLAKSDRKFATGGINNGERFPYKYDRRHNIDLTLNHRFNERIDVSASWIFTTGGTTTIPTELTGIIRPGDNDSSIEEGDYVKHRNNYRLPATHRLNVGVNFSKKTKHGMRIWNVSIYNVYNAMNPTLIYRTYKKTEYTQGEQAQGNRIPVIRKFTLLPCIPSFSYTYKF
;
A
#
# COMPACT_ATOMS: atom_id res chain seq x y z
N MET A 1 8.97 28.62 66.19
CA MET A 1 7.71 27.88 66.43
C MET A 1 7.79 26.52 65.72
N ARG A 2 7.36 25.48 66.44
CA ARG A 2 7.54 24.02 66.28
C ARG A 2 7.87 23.43 64.89
N LYS A 3 9.01 22.72 64.85
CA LYS A 3 9.37 21.67 63.87
C LYS A 3 8.51 20.42 64.11
N SER A 4 7.87 19.87 63.07
CA SER A 4 7.21 18.55 63.10
C SER A 4 8.03 17.53 62.32
N ASN A 5 8.29 16.41 62.98
CA ASN A 5 9.21 15.33 62.64
C ASN A 5 8.69 14.42 61.49
N PRO A 6 9.54 13.84 60.61
CA PRO A 6 9.09 13.00 59.48
C PRO A 6 8.74 11.53 59.82
N ASP A 7 8.90 11.07 61.06
CA ASP A 7 8.89 9.62 61.36
C ASP A 7 7.50 8.96 61.56
N PHE A 8 6.39 9.66 61.33
CA PHE A 8 5.06 9.12 61.68
C PHE A 8 4.28 8.42 60.56
N HIS A 9 4.77 8.42 59.31
CA HIS A 9 4.08 7.73 58.21
C HIS A 9 4.46 6.26 58.04
N HIS A 10 5.63 5.84 58.52
CA HIS A 10 6.02 4.42 58.48
C HIS A 10 5.33 3.60 59.59
N ILE A 11 5.13 4.17 60.77
CA ILE A 11 4.53 3.46 61.92
C ILE A 11 3.04 3.13 61.69
N ARG A 12 2.26 4.00 61.04
CA ARG A 12 0.87 3.69 60.68
C ARG A 12 0.76 2.59 59.61
N SER A 13 1.68 2.55 58.65
CA SER A 13 1.70 1.49 57.63
C SER A 13 2.16 0.15 58.21
N TYR A 14 3.12 0.13 59.14
CA TYR A 14 3.52 -1.11 59.83
C TYR A 14 2.47 -1.61 60.82
N ILE A 15 1.75 -0.73 61.52
CA ILE A 15 0.65 -1.14 62.42
C ILE A 15 -0.55 -1.64 61.61
N LEU A 16 -0.89 -1.03 60.46
CA LEU A 16 -1.94 -1.54 59.58
C LEU A 16 -1.53 -2.87 58.92
N MET A 17 -0.25 -3.05 58.59
CA MET A 17 0.28 -4.30 58.03
C MET A 17 0.39 -5.41 59.09
N CYS A 18 0.68 -5.09 60.37
CA CYS A 18 0.65 -6.02 61.49
C CYS A 18 -0.78 -6.38 61.93
N VAL A 19 -1.75 -5.46 61.87
CA VAL A 19 -3.15 -5.76 62.20
C VAL A 19 -3.84 -6.57 61.10
N VAL A 20 -3.47 -6.39 59.82
CA VAL A 20 -3.98 -7.21 58.71
C VAL A 20 -3.29 -8.59 58.63
N SER A 21 -2.06 -8.73 59.16
CA SER A 21 -1.38 -10.03 59.25
C SER A 21 -1.72 -10.84 60.51
N LEU A 22 -2.40 -10.25 61.51
CA LEU A 22 -2.85 -10.95 62.73
C LEU A 22 -4.33 -11.37 62.75
N THR A 23 -5.11 -11.14 61.68
CA THR A 23 -6.54 -11.54 61.63
C THR A 23 -6.86 -12.76 60.74
N PHE A 24 -5.88 -13.62 60.43
CA PHE A 24 -6.15 -14.92 59.81
C PHE A 24 -5.44 -16.06 60.53
N SER A 25 -5.66 -16.16 61.84
CA SER A 25 -5.42 -17.39 62.60
C SER A 25 -6.74 -18.13 62.77
N THR A 26 -7.31 -18.64 61.67
CA THR A 26 -8.29 -19.71 61.80
C THR A 26 -7.55 -20.94 62.29
N ILE A 27 -7.71 -21.24 63.58
CA ILE A 27 -7.42 -22.56 64.13
C ILE A 27 -8.34 -23.53 63.38
N TYR A 28 -7.81 -24.15 62.32
CA TYR A 28 -8.46 -25.32 61.74
C TYR A 28 -8.38 -26.42 62.79
N ALA A 29 -9.47 -26.63 63.51
CA ALA A 29 -9.72 -27.92 64.12
C ALA A 29 -9.49 -28.96 63.02
N GLN A 30 -8.52 -29.86 63.21
CA GLN A 30 -8.36 -31.02 62.34
C GLN A 30 -9.62 -31.87 62.53
N THR A 31 -10.65 -31.63 61.69
CA THR A 31 -11.69 -32.63 61.48
C THR A 31 -10.99 -33.92 61.07
N PRO A 32 -11.15 -35.03 61.81
CA PRO A 32 -10.50 -36.28 61.47
C PRO A 32 -10.83 -36.63 60.02
N GLU A 33 -9.80 -36.78 59.20
CA GLU A 33 -10.00 -37.14 57.81
C GLU A 33 -10.65 -38.53 57.74
N PRO A 34 -11.79 -38.70 57.04
CA PRO A 34 -12.50 -39.97 57.02
C PRO A 34 -11.61 -41.05 56.43
N LYS A 35 -11.53 -42.18 57.15
CA LYS A 35 -10.75 -43.34 56.74
C LYS A 35 -11.63 -44.28 55.93
N LEU A 36 -11.25 -44.49 54.68
CA LEU A 36 -11.99 -45.29 53.72
C LEU A 36 -11.42 -46.70 53.60
N THR A 37 -12.32 -47.68 53.45
CA THR A 37 -11.99 -49.04 53.04
C THR A 37 -12.73 -49.31 51.74
N LEU A 38 -12.01 -49.38 50.63
CA LEU A 38 -12.57 -49.62 49.31
C LEU A 38 -11.94 -50.87 48.72
N LYS A 39 -12.77 -51.82 48.30
CA LYS A 39 -12.39 -52.99 47.51
C LYS A 39 -13.03 -52.88 46.14
N LEU A 40 -12.30 -52.28 45.20
CA LEU A 40 -12.76 -51.98 43.85
C LEU A 40 -12.03 -52.89 42.86
N GLN A 41 -12.79 -53.54 42.00
CA GLN A 41 -12.25 -54.36 40.92
C GLN A 41 -13.02 -54.03 39.64
N ASN A 42 -12.34 -53.35 38.71
CA ASN A 42 -12.89 -52.95 37.42
C ASN A 42 -14.21 -52.13 37.53
N THR A 43 -14.31 -51.27 38.54
CA THR A 43 -15.49 -50.45 38.86
C THR A 43 -15.42 -49.12 38.10
N SER A 44 -16.53 -48.55 37.66
CA SER A 44 -16.51 -47.25 36.96
C SER A 44 -16.13 -46.12 37.91
N LEU A 45 -15.33 -45.15 37.46
CA LEU A 45 -14.89 -44.03 38.31
C LEU A 45 -16.07 -43.19 38.83
N SER A 46 -17.17 -43.09 38.09
CA SER A 46 -18.42 -42.47 38.54
C SER A 46 -19.05 -43.22 39.73
N GLU A 47 -19.07 -44.55 39.70
CA GLU A 47 -19.54 -45.37 40.84
C GLU A 47 -18.61 -45.23 42.04
N VAL A 48 -17.30 -45.19 41.82
CA VAL A 48 -16.30 -45.00 42.88
C VAL A 48 -16.45 -43.63 43.55
N ILE A 49 -16.66 -42.58 42.76
CA ILE A 49 -16.94 -41.23 43.26
C ILE A 49 -18.21 -41.24 44.12
N ARG A 50 -19.30 -41.81 43.62
CA ARG A 50 -20.56 -41.91 44.38
C ARG A 50 -20.39 -42.67 45.69
N GLN A 51 -19.61 -43.75 45.69
CA GLN A 51 -19.30 -44.52 46.91
C GLN A 51 -18.53 -43.66 47.92
N ILE A 52 -17.55 -42.89 47.48
CA ILE A 52 -16.79 -41.96 48.34
C ILE A 52 -17.72 -40.87 48.91
N GLU A 53 -18.64 -40.33 48.12
CA GLU A 53 -19.62 -39.34 48.59
C GLU A 53 -20.52 -39.91 49.69
N GLN A 54 -20.99 -41.15 49.51
CA GLN A 54 -21.83 -41.85 50.50
C GLN A 54 -21.06 -42.16 51.79
N ASP A 55 -19.83 -42.66 51.68
CA ASP A 55 -19.04 -43.13 52.83
C ASP A 55 -18.42 -41.98 53.64
N THR A 56 -18.26 -40.78 53.04
CA THR A 56 -17.57 -39.65 53.68
C THR A 56 -18.43 -38.40 53.87
N GLY A 57 -19.56 -38.29 53.18
CA GLY A 57 -20.39 -37.08 53.16
C GLY A 57 -19.74 -35.89 52.44
N PHE A 58 -18.66 -36.11 51.67
CA PHE A 58 -18.13 -35.13 50.73
C PHE A 58 -18.94 -35.15 49.42
N SER A 59 -18.91 -34.06 48.65
CA SER A 59 -19.51 -34.01 47.32
C SER A 59 -18.48 -33.59 46.28
N PHE A 60 -18.44 -34.27 45.14
CA PHE A 60 -17.56 -33.94 44.03
C PHE A 60 -18.20 -32.88 43.13
N ILE A 61 -17.41 -31.88 42.75
CA ILE A 61 -17.81 -30.83 41.81
C ILE A 61 -16.84 -30.87 40.63
N TYR A 62 -17.35 -30.93 39.40
CA TYR A 62 -16.54 -30.98 38.18
C TYR A 62 -17.33 -30.49 36.96
N GLY A 63 -16.63 -29.91 35.98
CA GLY A 63 -17.21 -29.50 34.69
C GLY A 63 -17.19 -30.60 33.62
N GLU A 64 -17.80 -30.35 32.46
CA GLU A 64 -17.88 -31.30 31.34
C GLU A 64 -16.51 -31.77 30.79
N GLU A 65 -15.46 -31.01 31.08
CA GLU A 65 -14.07 -31.28 30.69
C GLU A 65 -13.41 -32.43 31.47
N VAL A 66 -13.98 -32.86 32.60
CA VAL A 66 -13.51 -34.01 33.40
C VAL A 66 -14.30 -35.26 32.98
N LYS A 67 -13.65 -36.19 32.28
CA LYS A 67 -14.28 -37.47 31.88
C LYS A 67 -14.09 -38.53 32.97
N LEU A 68 -15.20 -39.16 33.39
CA LEU A 68 -15.26 -40.19 34.44
C LEU A 68 -15.54 -41.59 33.89
N ASP A 69 -15.32 -41.82 32.60
CA ASP A 69 -15.63 -43.03 31.85
C ASP A 69 -14.60 -44.17 32.07
N HIS A 70 -13.54 -43.92 32.83
CA HIS A 70 -12.51 -44.90 33.10
C HIS A 70 -12.89 -45.86 34.24
N LYS A 71 -12.45 -47.12 34.12
CA LYS A 71 -12.58 -48.12 35.18
C LYS A 71 -11.36 -48.10 36.10
N VAL A 72 -11.59 -48.38 37.38
CA VAL A 72 -10.58 -48.38 38.44
C VAL A 72 -10.65 -49.66 39.25
N SER A 73 -9.47 -50.21 39.56
CA SER A 73 -9.28 -51.27 40.54
C SER A 73 -8.39 -50.72 41.65
N LEU A 74 -8.88 -50.74 42.89
CA LEU A 74 -8.20 -50.17 44.04
C LEU A 74 -8.63 -50.94 45.29
N ASN A 75 -7.65 -51.45 46.05
CA ASN A 75 -7.90 -52.11 47.31
C ASN A 75 -7.17 -51.35 48.42
N VAL A 76 -7.91 -50.65 49.26
CA VAL A 76 -7.40 -49.83 50.36
C VAL A 76 -8.21 -50.12 51.62
N GLN A 77 -7.54 -50.19 52.76
CA GLN A 77 -8.17 -50.49 54.05
C GLN A 77 -7.82 -49.39 55.07
N LYS A 78 -8.84 -48.75 55.62
CA LYS A 78 -8.75 -47.65 56.61
C LYS A 78 -7.75 -46.53 56.22
N LYS A 79 -7.65 -46.17 54.94
CA LYS A 79 -6.76 -45.10 54.46
C LYS A 79 -7.45 -43.73 54.50
N PRO A 80 -6.74 -42.63 54.82
CA PRO A 80 -7.31 -41.28 54.76
C PRO A 80 -7.81 -40.93 53.36
N LEU A 81 -8.89 -40.17 53.27
CA LEU A 81 -9.51 -39.74 52.01
C LEU A 81 -8.50 -39.15 51.01
N ARG A 82 -7.62 -38.23 51.39
CA ARG A 82 -6.56 -37.70 50.50
C ARG A 82 -5.65 -38.77 49.94
N GLU A 83 -5.30 -39.78 50.74
CA GLU A 83 -4.46 -40.88 50.27
C GLU A 83 -5.22 -41.74 49.24
N VAL A 84 -6.50 -41.98 49.48
CA VAL A 84 -7.39 -42.67 48.54
C VAL A 84 -7.55 -41.87 47.25
N LEU A 85 -7.78 -40.56 47.31
CA LEU A 85 -7.87 -39.67 46.14
C LEU A 85 -6.54 -39.59 45.38
N ASN A 86 -5.41 -39.57 46.08
CA ASN A 86 -4.08 -39.62 45.46
C ASN A 86 -3.88 -40.90 44.66
N LEU A 87 -4.30 -42.05 45.20
CA LEU A 87 -4.23 -43.33 44.49
C LEU A 87 -5.25 -43.40 43.34
N LEU A 88 -6.45 -42.87 43.54
CA LEU A 88 -7.54 -42.87 42.56
C LEU A 88 -7.18 -42.06 41.31
N PHE A 89 -6.52 -40.91 41.50
CA PHE A 89 -6.14 -39.99 40.43
C PHE A 89 -4.65 -40.07 40.04
N ALA A 90 -3.90 -41.03 40.60
CA ALA A 90 -2.51 -41.27 40.23
C ALA A 90 -2.41 -41.55 38.71
N ASN A 91 -1.56 -40.78 38.02
CA ASN A 91 -1.34 -40.89 36.57
C ASN A 91 -2.58 -40.66 35.70
N LYS A 92 -3.62 -39.97 36.21
CA LYS A 92 -4.79 -39.53 35.44
C LYS A 92 -4.71 -38.03 35.17
N PRO A 93 -5.32 -37.52 34.08
CA PRO A 93 -5.36 -36.08 33.78
C PRO A 93 -6.39 -35.34 34.66
N ILE A 94 -6.54 -35.75 35.93
CA ILE A 94 -7.50 -35.22 36.89
C ILE A 94 -6.71 -34.85 38.15
N SER A 95 -6.85 -33.61 38.59
CA SER A 95 -6.36 -33.10 39.87
C SER A 95 -7.55 -32.78 40.76
N TYR A 96 -7.36 -32.77 42.08
CA TYR A 96 -8.43 -32.48 43.02
C TYR A 96 -8.01 -31.43 44.05
N LYS A 97 -8.98 -30.65 44.52
CA LYS A 97 -8.81 -29.72 45.65
C LYS A 97 -9.97 -29.89 46.62
N ILE A 98 -9.65 -30.16 47.88
CA ILE A 98 -10.65 -30.28 48.96
C ILE A 98 -10.89 -28.90 49.56
N THR A 99 -12.13 -28.42 49.53
CA THR A 99 -12.54 -27.14 50.15
C THR A 99 -13.83 -27.38 50.95
N GLY A 100 -13.75 -27.35 52.28
CA GLY A 100 -14.88 -27.74 53.13
C GLY A 100 -15.29 -29.19 52.90
N LYS A 101 -16.58 -29.45 52.64
CA LYS A 101 -17.12 -30.77 52.25
C LYS A 101 -17.12 -31.03 50.74
N HIS A 102 -16.50 -30.16 49.94
CA HIS A 102 -16.48 -30.31 48.49
C HIS A 102 -15.10 -30.75 47.98
N ILE A 103 -15.10 -31.68 47.02
CA ILE A 103 -13.92 -32.11 46.28
C ILE A 103 -14.06 -31.60 44.86
N LEU A 104 -13.34 -30.53 44.53
CA LEU A 104 -13.35 -29.97 43.19
C LEU A 104 -12.38 -30.76 42.31
N LEU A 105 -12.88 -31.46 41.28
CA LEU A 105 -12.03 -32.08 40.26
C LEU A 105 -11.77 -31.08 39.14
N GLN A 106 -10.51 -30.98 38.74
CA GLN A 106 -10.06 -30.11 37.66
C GLN A 106 -9.18 -30.93 36.72
N LYS A 107 -9.37 -30.76 35.42
CA LYS A 107 -8.46 -31.34 34.43
C LYS A 107 -7.04 -30.82 34.71
N THR A 108 -6.11 -31.72 35.00
CA THR A 108 -4.72 -31.34 35.26
C THR A 108 -4.18 -30.63 34.01
N PRO A 109 -3.69 -29.39 34.09
CA PRO A 109 -2.98 -28.79 32.96
C PRO A 109 -1.81 -29.71 32.60
N PRO A 110 -1.53 -29.97 31.31
CA PRO A 110 -0.42 -30.84 30.94
C PRO A 110 0.87 -30.37 31.64
N LYS A 111 1.67 -31.33 32.14
CA LYS A 111 2.99 -31.06 32.75
C LYS A 111 3.79 -30.09 31.86
N PRO A 112 4.64 -29.23 32.44
CA PRO A 112 5.43 -28.27 31.68
C PRO A 112 6.22 -28.98 30.58
N VAL A 113 5.81 -28.64 29.35
CA VAL A 113 6.29 -28.93 28.00
C VAL A 113 7.49 -29.89 27.87
N SER A 114 7.24 -31.03 27.20
CA SER A 114 8.26 -31.81 26.49
C SER A 114 9.05 -30.90 25.55
N ARG A 115 10.24 -31.33 25.09
CA ARG A 115 11.11 -30.49 24.24
C ARG A 115 10.31 -29.86 23.09
N LYS A 116 10.59 -28.61 22.72
CA LYS A 116 9.90 -27.96 21.59
C LYS A 116 10.73 -28.09 20.32
N PHE A 117 10.06 -28.33 19.20
CA PHE A 117 10.67 -28.41 17.88
C PHE A 117 10.00 -27.45 16.90
N THR A 118 10.76 -26.95 15.94
CA THR A 118 10.30 -25.97 14.96
C THR A 118 10.15 -26.63 13.60
N VAL A 119 8.95 -26.51 13.03
CA VAL A 119 8.66 -26.87 11.65
C VAL A 119 8.74 -25.60 10.81
N SER A 120 9.49 -25.64 9.71
CA SER A 120 9.61 -24.51 8.79
C SER A 120 9.69 -24.99 7.35
N GLY A 121 9.45 -24.11 6.38
CA GLY A 121 9.58 -24.47 4.97
C GLY A 121 8.89 -23.48 4.06
N TYR A 122 8.80 -23.81 2.78
CA TYR A 122 8.06 -23.04 1.79
C TYR A 122 6.72 -23.68 1.46
N VAL A 123 5.71 -22.84 1.27
CA VAL A 123 4.45 -23.25 0.62
C VAL A 123 4.47 -22.76 -0.82
N THR A 124 4.30 -23.67 -1.77
CA THR A 124 4.29 -23.36 -3.20
C THR A 124 3.05 -23.91 -3.88
N ASP A 125 2.71 -23.33 -5.03
CA ASP A 125 1.78 -23.94 -5.97
C ASP A 125 2.34 -25.28 -6.49
N GLY A 126 1.45 -26.25 -6.68
CA GLY A 126 1.77 -27.58 -7.16
C GLY A 126 2.01 -27.64 -8.67
N ALA A 127 1.38 -26.75 -9.44
CA ALA A 127 1.48 -26.74 -10.90
C ALA A 127 2.74 -26.02 -11.39
N SER A 128 3.02 -24.84 -10.85
CA SER A 128 4.08 -23.92 -11.25
C SER A 128 5.32 -23.92 -10.35
N ALA A 129 5.18 -24.42 -9.12
CA ALA A 129 6.16 -24.27 -8.04
C ALA A 129 6.44 -22.80 -7.64
N GLU A 130 5.52 -21.88 -7.98
CA GLU A 130 5.56 -20.51 -7.50
C GLU A 130 5.29 -20.43 -5.99
N THR A 131 5.90 -19.47 -5.28
CA THR A 131 5.67 -19.32 -3.82
C THR A 131 4.27 -18.79 -3.52
N LEU A 132 3.64 -19.24 -2.43
CA LEU A 132 2.33 -18.75 -2.01
C LEU A 132 2.49 -17.78 -0.82
N ILE A 133 2.15 -16.51 -1.02
CA ILE A 133 2.38 -15.43 -0.06
C ILE A 133 1.18 -15.27 0.86
N GLY A 134 1.35 -15.47 2.17
CA GLY A 134 0.26 -15.43 3.14
C GLY A 134 -0.59 -16.70 3.19
N ALA A 135 -0.02 -17.84 2.80
CA ALA A 135 -0.62 -19.15 3.05
C ALA A 135 -0.75 -19.40 4.55
N ASN A 136 -1.87 -19.98 4.95
CA ASN A 136 -2.31 -20.22 6.31
C ASN A 136 -1.84 -21.60 6.79
N ILE A 137 -1.23 -21.66 7.98
CA ILE A 137 -0.80 -22.90 8.62
C ILE A 137 -1.41 -22.95 10.02
N LEU A 138 -2.18 -24.00 10.31
CA LEU A 138 -2.84 -24.21 11.60
C LEU A 138 -2.49 -25.56 12.20
N GLU A 139 -2.15 -25.60 13.48
CA GLU A 139 -1.97 -26.81 14.28
C GLU A 139 -3.20 -27.04 15.17
N SER A 140 -3.85 -28.18 14.95
CA SER A 140 -5.18 -28.46 15.54
C SER A 140 -5.18 -28.85 17.02
N ARG A 141 -4.10 -29.42 17.58
CA ARG A 141 -4.09 -29.88 18.98
C ARG A 141 -3.89 -28.74 19.97
N HIS A 142 -3.04 -27.78 19.64
CA HIS A 142 -2.65 -26.67 20.52
C HIS A 142 -3.22 -25.33 20.06
N HIS A 143 -4.02 -25.31 18.98
CA HIS A 143 -4.66 -24.11 18.43
C HIS A 143 -3.65 -23.00 18.12
N GLN A 144 -2.48 -23.39 17.60
CA GLN A 144 -1.41 -22.48 17.19
C GLN A 144 -1.40 -22.37 15.67
N GLY A 145 -1.06 -21.21 15.12
CA GLY A 145 -0.98 -21.02 13.69
C GLY A 145 0.14 -20.06 13.30
N THR A 146 0.42 -20.01 12.01
CA THR A 146 1.33 -19.02 11.40
C THR A 146 0.91 -18.81 9.95
N THR A 147 1.54 -17.87 9.27
CA THR A 147 1.38 -17.68 7.82
C THR A 147 2.72 -17.60 7.13
N THR A 148 2.74 -17.90 5.82
CA THR A 148 3.94 -17.63 5.03
C THR A 148 4.20 -16.13 4.90
N ASN A 149 5.48 -15.75 4.93
CA ASN A 149 5.95 -14.39 4.70
C ASN A 149 5.84 -13.99 3.21
N PRO A 150 6.22 -12.75 2.82
CA PRO A 150 6.24 -12.28 1.44
C PRO A 150 7.02 -13.14 0.42
N TYR A 151 7.78 -14.12 0.89
CA TYR A 151 8.62 -15.02 0.08
C TYR A 151 8.15 -16.48 0.14
N GLY A 152 6.98 -16.73 0.74
CA GLY A 152 6.39 -18.08 0.85
C GLY A 152 6.98 -18.95 1.96
N PHE A 153 7.85 -18.40 2.82
CA PHE A 153 8.45 -19.14 3.94
C PHE A 153 7.58 -19.06 5.20
N TYR A 154 7.40 -20.17 5.91
CA TYR A 154 6.72 -20.25 7.21
C TYR A 154 7.62 -20.88 8.28
N SER A 155 7.32 -20.58 9.55
CA SER A 155 7.94 -21.20 10.72
C SER A 155 6.95 -21.28 11.88
N ILE A 156 6.85 -22.45 12.52
CA ILE A 156 6.00 -22.70 13.68
C ILE A 156 6.70 -23.62 14.68
N THR A 157 6.78 -23.22 15.96
CA THR A 157 7.37 -24.01 17.04
C THR A 157 6.29 -24.74 17.83
N LEU A 158 6.40 -26.05 17.96
CA LEU A 158 5.38 -26.91 18.58
C LEU A 158 6.01 -27.82 19.64
N PRO A 159 5.24 -28.32 20.62
CA PRO A 159 5.72 -29.34 21.55
C PRO A 159 6.10 -30.65 20.84
N GLU A 160 7.02 -31.40 21.43
CA GLU A 160 7.39 -32.76 21.01
C GLU A 160 6.19 -33.70 21.06
N GLY A 161 6.08 -34.55 20.04
CA GLY A 161 4.97 -35.48 19.85
C GLY A 161 4.22 -35.24 18.53
N GLU A 162 3.05 -35.87 18.39
CA GLU A 162 2.27 -35.80 17.16
C GLU A 162 1.62 -34.41 17.00
N ALA A 163 2.01 -33.73 15.92
CA ALA A 163 1.47 -32.47 15.44
C ALA A 163 0.66 -32.69 14.16
N ARG A 164 -0.50 -32.04 14.07
CA ARG A 164 -1.35 -32.07 12.87
C ARG A 164 -1.44 -30.67 12.28
N LEU A 165 -0.69 -30.44 11.21
CA LEU A 165 -0.63 -29.19 10.48
C LEU A 165 -1.63 -29.19 9.32
N SER A 166 -2.46 -28.16 9.24
CA SER A 166 -3.35 -27.90 8.11
C SER A 166 -2.88 -26.66 7.37
N PHE A 167 -2.72 -26.79 6.06
CA PHE A 167 -2.32 -25.73 5.15
C PHE A 167 -3.53 -25.29 4.33
N SER A 168 -3.75 -23.98 4.21
CA SER A 168 -4.82 -23.42 3.37
C SER A 168 -4.38 -22.13 2.68
N TYR A 169 -4.92 -21.87 1.50
CA TYR A 169 -4.67 -20.64 0.74
C TYR A 169 -5.83 -20.43 -0.24
N LEU A 170 -6.14 -19.17 -0.55
CA LEU A 170 -7.29 -18.83 -1.38
C LEU A 170 -7.13 -19.40 -2.80
N GLY A 171 -8.11 -20.18 -3.26
CA GLY A 171 -8.06 -20.85 -4.58
C GLY A 171 -7.39 -22.23 -4.57
N TYR A 172 -7.01 -22.75 -3.39
CA TYR A 172 -6.31 -24.03 -3.24
C TYR A 172 -7.07 -24.98 -2.33
N THR A 173 -6.94 -26.28 -2.58
CA THR A 173 -7.47 -27.31 -1.69
C THR A 173 -6.64 -27.36 -0.40
N SER A 174 -7.29 -27.33 0.76
CA SER A 174 -6.59 -27.48 2.04
C SER A 174 -5.93 -28.86 2.16
N GLN A 175 -4.72 -28.90 2.69
CA GLN A 175 -3.95 -30.12 2.89
C GLN A 175 -3.65 -30.31 4.38
N GLN A 176 -3.73 -31.55 4.87
CA GLN A 176 -3.36 -31.89 6.25
C GLN A 176 -2.16 -32.83 6.26
N HIS A 177 -1.23 -32.54 7.16
CA HIS A 177 -0.04 -33.35 7.41
C HIS A 177 0.05 -33.68 8.90
N VAL A 178 0.18 -34.97 9.19
CA VAL A 178 0.42 -35.48 10.55
C VAL A 178 1.88 -35.89 10.63
N LEU A 179 2.59 -35.37 11.62
CA LEU A 179 4.01 -35.65 11.85
C LEU A 179 4.28 -35.84 13.33
N ASN A 180 5.20 -36.75 13.67
CA ASN A 180 5.67 -36.92 15.04
C ASN A 180 6.95 -36.11 15.24
N LEU A 181 6.89 -35.03 16.01
CA LEU A 181 7.98 -34.09 16.20
C LEU A 181 8.97 -34.60 17.25
N THR A 182 10.16 -35.01 16.79
CA THR A 182 11.31 -35.39 17.63
C THR A 182 12.55 -34.52 17.37
N ALA A 183 12.50 -33.67 16.34
CA ALA A 183 13.56 -32.75 15.95
C ALA A 183 12.99 -31.57 15.14
N ASP A 184 13.76 -30.50 15.06
CA ASP A 184 13.54 -29.38 14.13
C ASP A 184 13.43 -29.91 12.68
N THR A 185 12.33 -29.60 12.00
CA THR A 185 11.96 -30.22 10.71
C THR A 185 11.77 -29.16 9.62
N LEU A 186 12.35 -29.40 8.44
CA LEU A 186 12.07 -28.59 7.24
C LEU A 186 11.05 -29.33 6.36
N LEU A 187 9.86 -28.76 6.22
CA LEU A 187 8.71 -29.33 5.52
C LEU A 187 8.21 -28.36 4.43
N ASN A 188 8.58 -28.63 3.19
CA ASN A 188 8.05 -27.88 2.04
C ASN A 188 6.71 -28.47 1.59
N ILE A 189 5.71 -27.62 1.36
CA ILE A 189 4.35 -28.02 0.96
C ILE A 189 4.06 -27.54 -0.46
N ARG A 190 3.43 -28.42 -1.25
CA ARG A 190 2.93 -28.11 -2.59
C ARG A 190 1.41 -28.18 -2.60
N MET A 191 0.76 -27.02 -2.63
CA MET A 191 -0.69 -26.93 -2.65
C MET A 191 -1.25 -27.31 -4.00
N LYS A 192 -2.44 -27.92 -4.03
CA LYS A 192 -3.13 -28.28 -5.28
C LYS A 192 -4.21 -27.24 -5.58
N ASP A 193 -4.16 -26.65 -6.76
CA ASP A 193 -5.18 -25.72 -7.26
C ASP A 193 -6.59 -26.33 -7.17
N ASN A 194 -7.58 -25.48 -6.88
CA ASN A 194 -8.99 -25.84 -6.98
C ASN A 194 -9.77 -24.73 -7.71
N ASN A 195 -10.45 -25.09 -8.81
CA ASN A 195 -11.27 -24.17 -9.60
C ASN A 195 -12.57 -23.74 -8.90
N MET A 196 -12.89 -24.34 -7.75
CA MET A 196 -13.96 -23.91 -6.87
C MET A 196 -13.35 -23.12 -5.71
N LEU A 197 -13.77 -21.86 -5.55
CA LEU A 197 -13.50 -21.07 -4.36
C LEU A 197 -14.21 -21.76 -3.17
N GLN A 198 -13.54 -22.71 -2.55
CA GLN A 198 -13.95 -23.19 -1.24
C GLN A 198 -13.64 -22.07 -0.23
N GLU A 199 -14.56 -21.90 0.72
CA GLU A 199 -14.36 -21.04 1.87
C GLU A 199 -13.04 -21.41 2.54
N VAL A 200 -12.10 -20.46 2.58
CA VAL A 200 -10.96 -20.59 3.46
C VAL A 200 -11.49 -20.21 4.83
N VAL A 201 -11.73 -21.19 5.71
CA VAL A 201 -12.00 -20.89 7.11
C VAL A 201 -10.75 -20.22 7.68
N ILE A 202 -10.77 -18.89 7.78
CA ILE A 202 -9.64 -18.09 8.26
C ILE A 202 -9.58 -18.24 9.78
N VAL A 203 -9.02 -19.35 10.25
CA VAL A 203 -8.71 -19.54 11.68
C VAL A 203 -7.28 -19.10 12.01
N SER A 204 -6.40 -18.95 11.00
CA SER A 204 -4.96 -18.70 11.22
C SER A 204 -4.50 -17.26 10.94
N ASP A 205 -3.34 -16.98 11.51
CA ASP A 205 -2.67 -15.70 11.71
C ASP A 205 -2.29 -14.96 10.42
N LYS A 206 -3.22 -14.30 9.73
CA LYS A 206 -2.81 -13.24 8.79
C LYS A 206 -2.09 -12.14 9.57
N ALA A 207 -0.77 -12.20 9.63
CA ALA A 207 0.02 -11.29 10.45
C ALA A 207 0.17 -9.89 9.85
N GLU A 208 -0.16 -9.70 8.56
CA GLU A 208 0.18 -8.47 7.82
C GLU A 208 -1.01 -7.79 7.08
N SER A 209 -2.11 -8.48 6.73
CA SER A 209 -3.22 -7.89 5.95
C SER A 209 -4.60 -8.51 6.21
N GLY A 210 -5.67 -7.75 5.96
CA GLY A 210 -7.07 -8.19 6.03
C GLY A 210 -7.76 -8.02 7.39
N VAL A 211 -8.99 -8.53 7.51
CA VAL A 211 -9.83 -8.35 8.71
C VAL A 211 -9.16 -8.88 9.98
N MET A 212 -8.49 -10.03 9.90
CA MET A 212 -7.84 -10.67 11.05
C MET A 212 -6.44 -10.14 11.39
N ALA A 213 -5.86 -9.25 10.56
CA ALA A 213 -4.53 -8.71 10.82
C ALA A 213 -4.47 -7.76 12.01
N THR A 214 -3.30 -7.69 12.66
CA THR A 214 -3.05 -6.76 13.77
C THR A 214 -2.97 -5.32 13.28
N GLN A 215 -2.42 -5.08 12.09
CA GLN A 215 -2.25 -3.76 11.52
C GLN A 215 -3.59 -3.16 11.07
N MET A 216 -3.80 -1.90 11.42
CA MET A 216 -4.94 -1.10 10.98
C MET A 216 -4.79 -0.67 9.52
N GLY A 217 -5.86 -0.75 8.74
CA GLY A 217 -5.91 -0.23 7.36
C GLY A 217 -4.98 -0.95 6.39
N ALA A 218 -4.65 -2.22 6.65
CA ALA A 218 -3.87 -3.09 5.77
C ALA A 218 -4.81 -4.00 4.96
N SER A 219 -4.82 -3.83 3.65
CA SER A 219 -5.67 -4.57 2.72
C SER A 219 -4.82 -5.27 1.67
N GLU A 220 -5.05 -6.57 1.50
CA GLU A 220 -4.56 -7.30 0.35
C GLU A 220 -5.64 -7.28 -0.73
N ILE A 221 -5.28 -6.86 -1.93
CA ILE A 221 -6.22 -6.78 -3.05
C ILE A 221 -5.99 -8.00 -3.94
N PRO A 222 -6.91 -8.97 -3.97
CA PRO A 222 -6.74 -10.18 -4.77
C PRO A 222 -6.56 -9.84 -6.26
N MET A 223 -5.66 -10.54 -6.94
CA MET A 223 -5.46 -10.33 -8.38
C MET A 223 -6.71 -10.64 -9.21
N THR A 224 -7.59 -11.53 -8.72
CA THR A 224 -8.90 -11.78 -9.32
C THR A 224 -9.80 -10.54 -9.27
N GLN A 225 -9.74 -9.76 -8.19
CA GLN A 225 -10.47 -8.51 -8.04
C GLN A 225 -9.93 -7.45 -9.01
N ILE A 226 -8.60 -7.32 -9.13
CA ILE A 226 -7.96 -6.38 -10.07
C ILE A 226 -8.33 -6.74 -11.52
N LYS A 227 -8.17 -8.01 -11.92
CA LYS A 227 -8.44 -8.47 -13.29
C LYS A 227 -9.91 -8.36 -13.70
N ASN A 228 -10.83 -8.40 -12.75
CA ASN A 228 -12.27 -8.28 -13.01
C ASN A 228 -12.78 -6.83 -12.90
N THR A 229 -11.98 -5.89 -12.38
CA THR A 229 -12.36 -4.48 -12.33
C THR A 229 -12.55 -3.95 -13.75
N PRO A 230 -13.63 -3.19 -14.04
CA PRO A 230 -13.87 -2.63 -15.37
C PRO A 230 -12.67 -1.84 -15.87
N SER A 231 -12.24 -2.17 -17.08
CA SER A 231 -11.02 -1.66 -17.70
C SER A 231 -11.25 -0.30 -18.37
N ILE A 232 -10.28 0.61 -18.24
CA ILE A 232 -10.18 1.79 -19.10
C ILE A 232 -9.48 1.32 -20.38
N LEU A 233 -10.03 1.62 -21.56
CA LEU A 233 -9.42 1.29 -22.85
C LEU A 233 -9.15 -0.22 -23.06
N GLY A 234 -9.89 -1.09 -22.36
CA GLY A 234 -9.80 -2.55 -22.51
C GLY A 234 -8.69 -3.22 -21.70
N GLU A 235 -7.99 -2.48 -20.83
CA GLU A 235 -6.93 -2.99 -19.94
C GLU A 235 -7.27 -2.83 -18.44
N ALA A 236 -7.13 -3.92 -17.67
CA ALA A 236 -7.22 -3.87 -16.21
C ALA A 236 -5.96 -3.22 -15.62
N ASP A 237 -6.10 -2.47 -14.53
CA ASP A 237 -5.02 -1.65 -13.97
C ASP A 237 -4.98 -1.72 -12.43
N VAL A 238 -3.78 -1.92 -11.87
CA VAL A 238 -3.59 -2.11 -10.43
C VAL A 238 -3.88 -0.83 -9.64
N MET A 239 -3.41 0.34 -10.10
CA MET A 239 -3.62 1.60 -9.38
C MET A 239 -5.10 2.01 -9.44
N LYS A 240 -5.78 1.77 -10.58
CA LYS A 240 -7.23 2.03 -10.68
C LYS A 240 -8.04 1.15 -9.74
N ALA A 241 -7.69 -0.13 -9.60
CA ALA A 241 -8.36 -1.01 -8.65
C ALA A 241 -8.15 -0.55 -7.19
N ILE A 242 -6.94 -0.06 -6.87
CA ILE A 242 -6.65 0.56 -5.55
C ILE A 242 -7.48 1.83 -5.32
N GLN A 243 -7.71 2.65 -6.35
CA GLN A 243 -8.53 3.87 -6.23
C GLN A 243 -9.99 3.59 -5.85
N LEU A 244 -10.49 2.36 -6.07
CA LEU A 244 -11.84 1.95 -5.68
C LEU A 244 -11.92 1.48 -4.21
N MET A 245 -10.80 1.50 -3.48
CA MET A 245 -10.74 1.15 -2.07
C MET A 245 -11.11 2.37 -1.20
N PRO A 246 -11.77 2.17 -0.04
CA PRO A 246 -12.12 3.28 0.84
C PRO A 246 -10.88 4.06 1.27
N GLY A 247 -10.97 5.38 1.39
CA GLY A 247 -9.87 6.25 1.81
C GLY A 247 -8.81 6.53 0.75
N VAL A 248 -8.95 5.96 -0.46
CA VAL A 248 -8.08 6.21 -1.60
C VAL A 248 -8.84 7.02 -2.64
N GLN A 249 -8.25 8.11 -3.12
CA GLN A 249 -8.87 8.97 -4.13
C GLN A 249 -7.99 9.07 -5.37
N ALA A 250 -8.64 9.24 -6.52
CA ALA A 250 -8.01 9.69 -7.75
C ALA A 250 -7.89 11.23 -7.75
N GLY A 251 -6.79 11.78 -8.25
CA GLY A 251 -6.53 13.23 -8.24
C GLY A 251 -7.42 13.98 -9.22
N MET A 252 -7.31 13.61 -10.49
CA MET A 252 -8.22 14.00 -11.56
C MET A 252 -8.85 12.76 -12.17
N GLU A 253 -9.93 12.94 -12.92
CA GLU A 253 -10.51 11.84 -13.67
C GLU A 253 -9.50 11.29 -14.69
N GLY A 254 -9.36 9.96 -14.72
CA GLY A 254 -8.43 9.29 -15.62
C GLY A 254 -7.00 9.18 -15.12
N SER A 255 -6.58 9.94 -14.10
CA SER A 255 -5.22 9.85 -13.53
C SER A 255 -5.03 8.64 -12.60
N ALA A 256 -3.84 8.04 -12.59
CA ALA A 256 -3.44 6.88 -11.79
C ALA A 256 -2.77 7.30 -10.47
N GLY A 257 -2.59 8.59 -10.25
CA GLY A 257 -2.15 9.15 -8.96
C GLY A 257 -3.05 8.74 -7.80
N LEU A 258 -2.44 8.53 -6.64
CA LEU A 258 -3.10 8.08 -5.42
C LEU A 258 -3.04 9.17 -4.34
N TYR A 259 -4.19 9.44 -3.72
CA TYR A 259 -4.31 10.41 -2.64
C TYR A 259 -4.99 9.73 -1.46
N VAL A 260 -4.19 9.35 -0.46
CA VAL A 260 -4.67 8.58 0.70
C VAL A 260 -4.74 9.49 1.92
N ARG A 261 -5.92 9.55 2.54
CA ARG A 261 -6.16 10.25 3.81
C ARG A 261 -5.59 11.68 3.86
N GLY A 262 -5.75 12.43 2.78
CA GLY A 262 -5.34 13.84 2.66
C GLY A 262 -3.85 14.09 2.44
N GLY A 263 -3.06 13.05 2.11
CA GLY A 263 -1.68 13.21 1.65
C GLY A 263 -1.57 13.51 0.16
N GLY A 264 -0.49 14.19 -0.22
CA GLY A 264 -0.10 14.37 -1.62
C GLY A 264 0.52 13.09 -2.24
N PRO A 265 0.81 13.08 -3.55
CA PRO A 265 1.34 11.91 -4.25
C PRO A 265 2.64 11.39 -3.63
N ASP A 266 3.52 12.30 -3.21
CA ASP A 266 4.80 12.02 -2.56
C ASP A 266 4.70 11.42 -1.16
N GLN A 267 3.51 11.36 -0.57
CA GLN A 267 3.31 10.78 0.74
C GLN A 267 2.90 9.30 0.68
N ASN A 268 2.79 8.73 -0.53
CA ASN A 268 2.51 7.32 -0.76
C ASN A 268 3.80 6.63 -1.21
N LEU A 269 4.18 5.54 -0.53
CA LEU A 269 5.29 4.70 -0.96
C LEU A 269 4.75 3.69 -1.96
N ILE A 270 5.27 3.67 -3.18
CA ILE A 270 4.89 2.64 -4.15
C ILE A 270 6.14 1.82 -4.45
N LEU A 271 6.05 0.51 -4.23
CA LEU A 271 7.16 -0.43 -4.35
C LEU A 271 6.88 -1.44 -5.45
N LEU A 272 7.89 -1.68 -6.29
CA LEU A 272 7.97 -2.83 -7.18
C LEU A 272 9.02 -3.78 -6.63
N ASP A 273 8.58 -4.95 -6.17
CA ASP A 273 9.44 -5.92 -5.51
C ASP A 273 10.29 -5.28 -4.40
N GLY A 274 9.69 -4.42 -3.56
CA GLY A 274 10.39 -3.74 -2.47
C GLY A 274 11.28 -2.55 -2.85
N VAL A 275 11.39 -2.19 -4.14
CA VAL A 275 12.15 -1.02 -4.60
C VAL A 275 11.18 0.13 -4.92
N PRO A 276 11.43 1.38 -4.47
CA PRO A 276 10.57 2.52 -4.80
C PRO A 276 10.38 2.75 -6.30
N VAL A 277 9.18 3.17 -6.70
CA VAL A 277 8.88 3.64 -8.06
C VAL A 277 8.43 5.11 -7.96
N TYR A 278 9.17 6.03 -8.60
CA TYR A 278 8.92 7.47 -8.47
C TYR A 278 7.84 7.97 -9.42
N ASN A 279 7.81 7.46 -10.66
CA ASN A 279 6.73 7.74 -11.59
C ASN A 279 5.97 6.45 -11.90
N VAL A 280 4.72 6.36 -11.46
CA VAL A 280 3.91 5.14 -11.60
C VAL A 280 2.94 5.19 -12.77
N ASP A 281 3.11 6.19 -13.64
CA ASP A 281 2.12 6.62 -14.62
C ASP A 281 2.72 6.67 -16.04
N HIS A 282 1.95 6.17 -17.00
CA HIS A 282 2.10 6.39 -18.44
C HIS A 282 0.92 7.20 -18.98
N LEU A 283 1.15 7.92 -20.09
CA LEU A 283 0.13 8.75 -20.73
C LEU A 283 -0.51 9.70 -19.72
N LEU A 284 0.32 10.52 -19.06
CA LEU A 284 -0.13 11.54 -18.09
C LEU A 284 -1.03 10.99 -16.96
N GLY A 285 -0.85 9.72 -16.59
CA GLY A 285 -1.62 9.06 -15.54
C GLY A 285 -2.76 8.17 -16.03
N PHE A 286 -2.95 8.01 -17.33
CA PHE A 286 -4.03 7.13 -17.83
C PHE A 286 -3.79 5.66 -17.54
N PHE A 287 -2.55 5.21 -17.69
CA PHE A 287 -2.14 3.84 -17.41
C PHE A 287 -1.15 3.83 -16.26
N SER A 288 -1.27 2.89 -15.33
CA SER A 288 -0.20 2.63 -14.38
C SER A 288 0.90 1.78 -15.02
N VAL A 289 2.09 1.82 -14.43
CA VAL A 289 3.24 0.98 -14.81
C VAL A 289 3.06 -0.51 -14.48
N PHE A 290 2.02 -0.88 -13.73
CA PHE A 290 1.82 -2.23 -13.21
C PHE A 290 0.82 -3.02 -14.06
N THR A 291 1.34 -3.92 -14.89
CA THR A 291 0.49 -4.83 -15.69
C THR A 291 0.01 -6.01 -14.82
N PRO A 292 -1.31 -6.31 -14.77
CA PRO A 292 -1.84 -7.41 -13.95
C PRO A 292 -1.30 -8.80 -14.31
N GLU A 293 -0.71 -8.96 -15.50
CA GLU A 293 -0.07 -10.21 -15.94
C GLU A 293 1.29 -10.44 -15.28
N ALA A 294 2.04 -9.38 -14.96
CA ALA A 294 3.34 -9.48 -14.30
C ALA A 294 3.23 -9.48 -12.76
N VAL A 295 2.06 -9.15 -12.22
CA VAL A 295 1.83 -8.94 -10.78
C VAL A 295 1.21 -10.17 -10.14
N LYS A 296 1.85 -10.58 -9.05
CA LYS A 296 1.45 -11.70 -8.20
C LYS A 296 0.56 -11.25 -7.04
N LYS A 297 0.95 -10.17 -6.37
CA LYS A 297 0.29 -9.70 -5.15
C LYS A 297 0.41 -8.19 -5.01
N VAL A 298 -0.64 -7.58 -4.46
CA VAL A 298 -0.72 -6.14 -4.17
C VAL A 298 -1.23 -5.97 -2.74
N THR A 299 -0.47 -5.26 -1.92
CA THR A 299 -0.85 -4.92 -0.55
C THR A 299 -0.88 -3.42 -0.38
N LEU A 300 -2.00 -2.89 0.13
CA LEU A 300 -2.21 -1.49 0.45
C LEU A 300 -2.24 -1.30 1.97
N PHE A 301 -1.41 -0.40 2.49
CA PHE A 301 -1.47 0.06 3.87
C PHE A 301 -1.85 1.54 3.90
N LYS A 302 -2.97 1.91 4.52
CA LYS A 302 -3.47 3.30 4.62
C LYS A 302 -3.28 3.95 5.99
N SER A 303 -3.00 3.14 7.01
CA SER A 303 -2.91 3.61 8.40
C SER A 303 -1.58 3.25 9.03
N SER A 304 -1.54 2.18 9.82
CA SER A 304 -0.32 1.79 10.53
C SER A 304 0.49 0.84 9.69
N PHE A 305 1.15 1.38 8.64
CA PHE A 305 2.04 0.55 7.84
C PHE A 305 3.26 0.08 8.68
N PRO A 306 3.72 -1.17 8.49
CA PRO A 306 4.80 -1.80 9.26
C PRO A 306 6.07 -0.96 9.36
N ALA A 307 6.79 -1.04 10.49
CA ALA A 307 7.99 -0.24 10.79
C ALA A 307 9.12 -0.43 9.78
N ARG A 308 9.12 -1.54 9.03
CA ARG A 308 10.03 -1.78 7.90
C ARG A 308 9.94 -0.74 6.78
N PHE A 309 8.80 -0.08 6.64
CA PHE A 309 8.60 0.97 5.63
C PHE A 309 8.81 2.36 6.24
N GLY A 310 9.61 3.20 5.60
CA GLY A 310 9.92 4.57 6.02
C GLY A 310 9.74 5.58 4.89
N GLY A 311 10.08 6.85 5.18
CA GLY A 311 10.20 7.89 4.16
C GLY A 311 8.90 8.43 3.56
N ARG A 312 7.72 8.01 4.05
CA ARG A 312 6.39 8.43 3.56
C ARG A 312 5.41 8.64 4.71
N LEU A 313 4.31 9.35 4.48
CA LEU A 313 3.40 9.80 5.54
C LEU A 313 1.96 9.29 5.43
N SER A 314 1.53 8.70 4.31
CA SER A 314 0.12 8.39 4.07
C SER A 314 -0.15 6.92 3.81
N SER A 315 0.63 6.28 2.94
CA SER A 315 0.37 4.90 2.57
C SER A 315 1.59 4.18 2.04
N VAL A 316 1.48 2.85 1.99
CA VAL A 316 2.43 1.97 1.29
C VAL A 316 1.64 1.06 0.37
N ILE A 317 2.06 0.97 -0.89
CA ILE A 317 1.57 0.06 -1.90
C ILE A 317 2.73 -0.87 -2.25
N ASP A 318 2.67 -2.11 -1.79
CA ASP A 318 3.68 -3.14 -2.07
C ASP A 318 3.20 -4.06 -3.20
N VAL A 319 3.82 -3.91 -4.37
CA VAL A 319 3.54 -4.72 -5.56
C VAL A 319 4.63 -5.77 -5.72
N ARG A 320 4.24 -7.05 -5.74
CA ARG A 320 5.15 -8.18 -5.94
C ARG A 320 4.90 -8.82 -7.30
N THR A 321 5.96 -9.07 -8.05
CA THR A 321 5.89 -9.69 -9.37
C THR A 321 5.90 -11.22 -9.31
N ASN A 322 5.44 -11.88 -10.36
CA ASN A 322 5.47 -13.35 -10.46
C ASN A 322 6.89 -13.89 -10.35
N ASP A 323 7.07 -15.04 -9.70
CA ASP A 323 8.41 -15.67 -9.61
C ASP A 323 8.78 -16.47 -10.87
N GLY A 324 7.88 -16.57 -11.85
CA GLY A 324 7.98 -17.41 -13.04
C GLY A 324 7.76 -18.90 -12.74
N ASP A 325 7.20 -19.62 -13.71
CA ASP A 325 6.87 -21.04 -13.59
C ASP A 325 8.14 -21.92 -13.70
N MET A 326 8.41 -22.78 -12.72
CA MET A 326 9.60 -23.66 -12.73
C MET A 326 9.37 -25.02 -13.41
N LYS A 327 8.18 -25.27 -13.96
CA LYS A 327 7.71 -26.56 -14.46
C LYS A 327 7.39 -26.50 -15.95
N ASN A 328 6.61 -25.53 -16.36
CA ASN A 328 5.98 -25.43 -17.68
C ASN A 328 6.13 -24.01 -18.24
N TYR A 329 5.94 -23.89 -19.55
CA TYR A 329 5.91 -22.60 -20.22
C TYR A 329 4.47 -22.11 -20.32
N HIS A 330 4.27 -20.83 -20.00
CA HIS A 330 2.97 -20.17 -20.06
C HIS A 330 3.11 -18.79 -20.67
N GLY A 331 2.08 -18.37 -21.39
CA GLY A 331 2.07 -17.06 -22.01
C GLY A 331 0.71 -16.42 -22.08
N VAL A 332 0.72 -15.10 -22.08
CA VAL A 332 -0.44 -14.25 -22.33
C VAL A 332 -0.06 -13.24 -23.39
N VAL A 333 -0.81 -13.19 -24.48
CA VAL A 333 -0.73 -12.12 -25.48
C VAL A 333 -2.06 -11.40 -25.48
N SER A 334 -2.03 -10.08 -25.39
CA SER A 334 -3.21 -9.23 -25.41
C SER A 334 -3.02 -8.07 -26.38
N VAL A 335 -4.02 -7.86 -27.24
CA VAL A 335 -4.07 -6.77 -28.22
C VAL A 335 -5.32 -5.96 -27.92
N GLY A 336 -5.14 -4.72 -27.52
CA GLY A 336 -6.22 -3.78 -27.19
C GLY A 336 -6.44 -2.72 -28.27
N LEU A 337 -7.20 -1.68 -27.95
CA LEU A 337 -7.40 -0.56 -28.86
C LEU A 337 -6.15 0.32 -28.96
N LEU A 338 -5.47 0.61 -27.85
CA LEU A 338 -4.31 1.51 -27.81
C LEU A 338 -3.00 0.84 -27.38
N THR A 339 -3.07 -0.35 -26.79
CA THR A 339 -1.92 -1.05 -26.20
C THR A 339 -1.92 -2.52 -26.59
N SER A 340 -0.72 -3.06 -26.79
CA SER A 340 -0.47 -4.49 -26.92
C SER A 340 0.51 -4.91 -25.84
N LYS A 341 0.29 -6.08 -25.25
CA LYS A 341 1.13 -6.64 -24.20
C LYS A 341 1.35 -8.14 -24.35
N ILE A 342 2.52 -8.56 -23.91
CA ILE A 342 2.92 -9.95 -23.81
C ILE A 342 3.42 -10.22 -22.39
N ASN A 343 3.11 -11.39 -21.86
CA ASN A 343 3.76 -11.97 -20.70
C ASN A 343 4.15 -13.41 -21.05
N PHE A 344 5.39 -13.79 -20.76
CA PHE A 344 5.90 -15.13 -21.02
C PHE A 344 6.75 -15.57 -19.84
N GLU A 345 6.51 -16.78 -19.36
CA GLU A 345 7.21 -17.35 -18.22
C GLU A 345 7.45 -18.85 -18.40
N GLY A 346 8.45 -19.36 -17.68
CA GLY A 346 8.74 -20.78 -17.68
C GLY A 346 10.12 -21.12 -17.13
N PRO A 347 10.50 -22.42 -17.17
CA PRO A 347 11.75 -22.89 -16.61
C PRO A 347 12.92 -22.64 -17.56
N ILE A 348 13.98 -21.99 -17.07
CA ILE A 348 15.31 -22.07 -17.70
C ILE A 348 15.94 -23.43 -17.35
N ILE A 349 15.84 -23.82 -16.07
CA ILE A 349 16.25 -25.13 -15.55
C ILE A 349 15.11 -25.65 -14.69
N LYS A 350 14.41 -26.71 -15.14
CA LYS A 350 13.25 -27.25 -14.42
C LYS A 350 13.55 -27.47 -12.94
N ASN A 351 12.64 -27.01 -12.07
CA ASN A 351 12.74 -27.07 -10.60
C ASN A 351 13.85 -26.23 -9.94
N ARG A 352 14.68 -25.49 -10.71
CA ARG A 352 15.78 -24.69 -10.16
C ARG A 352 15.74 -23.24 -10.61
N THR A 353 15.57 -22.99 -11.89
CA THR A 353 15.61 -21.64 -12.47
C THR A 353 14.37 -21.39 -13.31
N SER A 354 13.65 -20.32 -13.03
CA SER A 354 12.55 -19.81 -13.86
C SER A 354 12.79 -18.36 -14.26
N PHE A 355 12.08 -17.94 -15.30
CA PHE A 355 11.97 -16.55 -15.70
C PHE A 355 10.50 -16.14 -15.85
N ASN A 356 10.25 -14.83 -15.73
CA ASN A 356 9.03 -14.17 -16.16
C ASN A 356 9.44 -12.88 -16.89
N ILE A 357 8.88 -12.65 -18.08
CA ILE A 357 9.08 -11.43 -18.87
C ILE A 357 7.73 -10.92 -19.31
N SER A 358 7.42 -9.67 -18.98
CA SER A 358 6.26 -8.95 -19.49
C SER A 358 6.71 -7.69 -20.22
N ALA A 359 6.07 -7.38 -21.35
CA ALA A 359 6.31 -6.17 -22.11
C ALA A 359 5.01 -5.60 -22.64
N ARG A 360 4.88 -4.27 -22.64
CA ARG A 360 3.72 -3.53 -23.16
C ARG A 360 4.19 -2.34 -23.98
N ARG A 361 3.50 -2.05 -25.08
CA ARG A 361 3.71 -0.88 -25.95
C ARG A 361 2.36 -0.31 -26.35
N SER A 362 2.17 1.00 -26.16
CA SER A 362 1.03 1.69 -26.80
C SER A 362 1.26 1.82 -28.30
N TYR A 363 0.32 2.33 -29.10
CA TYR A 363 0.57 2.65 -30.52
C TYR A 363 -0.30 3.82 -30.98
N ILE A 364 -0.53 4.77 -30.07
CA ILE A 364 -1.28 6.01 -30.34
C ILE A 364 -0.58 6.80 -31.45
N ASP A 365 0.75 6.84 -31.45
CA ASP A 365 1.59 7.40 -32.52
C ASP A 365 1.28 6.80 -33.90
N LEU A 366 1.02 5.50 -33.98
CA LEU A 366 0.70 4.83 -35.25
C LEU A 366 -0.76 5.07 -35.67
N LEU A 367 -1.69 5.00 -34.71
CA LEU A 367 -3.12 5.17 -34.97
C LEU A 367 -3.51 6.61 -35.31
N ALA A 368 -2.86 7.59 -34.69
CA ALA A 368 -3.20 8.99 -34.89
C ALA A 368 -2.59 9.56 -36.19
N LYS A 369 -1.48 8.99 -36.68
CA LYS A 369 -0.72 9.50 -37.83
C LYS A 369 -1.55 9.74 -39.11
N PRO A 370 -2.51 8.88 -39.52
CA PRO A 370 -3.33 9.14 -40.71
C PRO A 370 -4.31 10.32 -40.57
N PHE A 371 -4.58 10.77 -39.34
CA PHE A 371 -5.53 11.83 -39.03
C PHE A 371 -4.86 13.18 -38.73
N MET A 372 -3.53 13.27 -38.88
CA MET A 372 -2.77 14.49 -38.61
C MET A 372 -2.67 15.39 -39.86
N PRO A 373 -2.64 16.73 -39.71
CA PRO A 373 -2.23 17.64 -40.77
C PRO A 373 -0.83 17.31 -41.32
N LYS A 374 -0.52 17.71 -42.56
CA LYS A 374 0.81 17.44 -43.16
C LYS A 374 1.94 18.19 -42.45
N ASP A 375 1.62 19.40 -42.01
CA ASP A 375 2.57 20.39 -41.49
C ASP A 375 2.73 20.30 -39.96
N GLU A 376 1.81 19.61 -39.29
CA GLU A 376 1.84 19.35 -37.85
C GLU A 376 2.00 17.86 -37.55
N LYS A 377 3.14 17.48 -36.97
CA LYS A 377 3.43 16.09 -36.61
C LYS A 377 3.53 15.92 -35.10
N TYR A 378 2.54 15.24 -34.54
CA TYR A 378 2.56 14.80 -33.15
C TYR A 378 2.89 13.32 -33.08
N SER A 379 3.63 12.90 -32.06
CA SER A 379 3.87 11.48 -31.79
C SER A 379 3.89 11.24 -30.29
N TYR A 380 3.07 10.28 -29.85
CA TYR A 380 3.03 9.83 -28.47
C TYR A 380 3.10 8.32 -28.42
N TYR A 381 4.05 7.79 -27.64
CA TYR A 381 3.99 6.41 -27.22
C TYR A 381 4.63 6.18 -25.86
N PHE A 382 4.29 5.04 -25.25
CA PHE A 382 5.00 4.51 -24.11
C PHE A 382 5.31 3.04 -24.32
N PHE A 383 6.35 2.56 -23.65
CA PHE A 383 6.60 1.14 -23.48
C PHE A 383 7.04 0.85 -22.05
N ASP A 384 6.79 -0.37 -21.61
CA ASP A 384 7.34 -0.91 -20.38
C ASP A 384 7.75 -2.37 -20.56
N VAL A 385 8.77 -2.78 -19.81
CA VAL A 385 9.28 -4.14 -19.74
C VAL A 385 9.55 -4.47 -18.28
N ASN A 386 9.01 -5.59 -17.81
CA ASN A 386 9.30 -6.20 -16.52
C ASN A 386 9.95 -7.57 -16.79
N ALA A 387 11.08 -7.85 -16.15
CA ALA A 387 11.75 -9.14 -16.25
C ALA A 387 12.22 -9.60 -14.88
N LYS A 388 12.05 -10.88 -14.59
CA LYS A 388 12.51 -11.50 -13.36
C LYS A 388 13.07 -12.88 -13.62
N ILE A 389 14.25 -13.15 -13.05
CA ILE A 389 14.85 -14.47 -12.98
C ILE A 389 14.85 -14.90 -11.52
N ASN A 390 14.51 -16.15 -11.30
CA ASN A 390 14.40 -16.75 -10.00
C ASN A 390 15.22 -18.06 -9.99
N HIS A 391 16.20 -18.16 -9.11
CA HIS A 391 17.11 -19.29 -9.02
C HIS A 391 17.15 -19.86 -7.59
N LYS A 392 16.83 -21.14 -7.46
CA LYS A 392 16.91 -21.91 -6.22
C LYS A 392 18.21 -22.70 -6.17
N PHE A 393 19.16 -22.26 -5.34
CA PHE A 393 20.42 -22.97 -5.10
C PHE A 393 20.20 -24.21 -4.21
N SER A 394 19.34 -24.08 -3.20
CA SER A 394 18.96 -25.15 -2.27
C SER A 394 17.61 -24.84 -1.62
N ASP A 395 17.13 -25.72 -0.72
CA ASP A 395 15.95 -25.42 0.10
C ASP A 395 16.15 -24.26 1.08
N ARG A 396 17.40 -23.81 1.30
CA ARG A 396 17.73 -22.70 2.20
C ARG A 396 18.16 -21.42 1.49
N SER A 397 18.51 -21.47 0.20
CA SER A 397 19.13 -20.36 -0.52
C SER A 397 18.48 -20.14 -1.89
N ARG A 398 17.99 -18.91 -2.12
CA ARG A 398 17.28 -18.53 -3.35
C ARG A 398 17.59 -17.10 -3.75
N LEU A 399 17.89 -16.88 -5.02
CA LEU A 399 18.22 -15.58 -5.60
C LEU A 399 17.15 -15.16 -6.61
N PHE A 400 16.80 -13.88 -6.59
CA PHE A 400 15.93 -13.23 -7.54
C PHE A 400 16.67 -12.06 -8.17
N LEU A 401 16.63 -11.96 -9.50
CA LEU A 401 17.13 -10.81 -10.25
C LEU A 401 15.95 -10.20 -10.98
N SER A 402 15.65 -8.93 -10.71
CA SER A 402 14.49 -8.24 -11.28
C SER A 402 14.93 -6.96 -11.98
N ALA A 403 14.32 -6.69 -13.13
CA ALA A 403 14.53 -5.47 -13.90
C ALA A 403 13.17 -4.91 -14.37
N TYR A 404 13.04 -3.60 -14.31
CA TYR A 404 11.93 -2.87 -14.89
C TYR A 404 12.45 -1.66 -15.65
N ASN A 405 11.95 -1.46 -16.87
CA ASN A 405 12.20 -0.26 -17.65
C ASN A 405 10.89 0.20 -18.29
N GLY A 406 10.46 1.41 -17.94
CA GLY A 406 9.29 2.03 -18.54
C GLY A 406 9.60 3.44 -18.98
N LYS A 407 9.14 3.82 -20.17
CA LYS A 407 9.41 5.12 -20.76
C LYS A 407 8.26 5.62 -21.61
N ASP A 408 8.00 6.91 -21.51
CA ASP A 408 7.12 7.65 -22.39
C ASP A 408 7.94 8.56 -23.30
N HIS A 409 7.40 8.78 -24.49
CA HIS A 409 7.96 9.64 -25.50
C HIS A 409 6.85 10.48 -26.12
N PHE A 410 7.01 11.79 -26.05
CA PHE A 410 6.19 12.75 -26.77
C PHE A 410 7.06 13.61 -27.68
N MET A 411 6.62 13.81 -28.90
CA MET A 411 7.28 14.65 -29.89
C MET A 411 6.26 15.52 -30.61
N THR A 412 6.62 16.77 -30.82
CA THR A 412 5.92 17.70 -31.72
C THR A 412 6.91 18.26 -32.74
N LYS A 413 6.43 18.46 -33.97
CA LYS A 413 7.17 19.14 -35.02
C LYS A 413 6.19 19.93 -35.88
N TYR A 414 6.48 21.21 -36.05
CA TYR A 414 5.78 22.13 -36.94
C TYR A 414 6.76 22.60 -38.00
N ASP A 415 6.39 22.46 -39.27
CA ASP A 415 7.16 23.00 -40.39
C ASP A 415 6.22 23.91 -41.20
N ASP A 416 6.64 25.16 -41.43
CA ASP A 416 5.85 26.13 -42.18
C ASP A 416 6.72 26.93 -43.14
N THR A 417 6.12 27.41 -44.22
CA THR A 417 6.80 28.19 -45.26
C THR A 417 5.95 29.42 -45.61
N TYR A 418 6.57 30.60 -45.56
CA TYR A 418 5.90 31.88 -45.77
C TYR A 418 6.58 32.67 -46.92
N TYR A 419 5.90 33.70 -47.43
CA TYR A 419 6.40 34.59 -48.51
C TYR A 419 6.92 33.83 -49.75
N GLY A 420 6.02 33.19 -50.50
CA GLY A 420 6.37 32.63 -51.83
C GLY A 420 7.27 31.39 -51.79
N ASP A 421 7.24 30.62 -50.70
CA ASP A 421 8.05 29.42 -50.44
C ASP A 421 9.55 29.64 -50.11
N GLU A 422 9.96 30.89 -49.82
CA GLU A 422 11.35 31.23 -49.51
C GLU A 422 11.67 31.12 -48.01
N ASP A 423 10.85 31.74 -47.15
CA ASP A 423 11.07 31.78 -45.71
C ASP A 423 10.60 30.49 -45.04
N LYS A 424 11.46 29.88 -44.22
CA LYS A 424 11.14 28.62 -43.53
C LYS A 424 11.14 28.81 -42.02
N TYR A 425 10.03 28.43 -41.41
CA TYR A 425 9.88 28.34 -39.96
C TYR A 425 9.78 26.88 -39.55
N ARG A 426 10.60 26.45 -38.60
CA ARG A 426 10.49 25.11 -38.01
C ARG A 426 10.56 25.21 -36.50
N ASP A 427 9.58 24.64 -35.83
CA ASP A 427 9.67 24.39 -34.40
C ASP A 427 9.41 22.93 -34.07
N GLY A 428 9.83 22.56 -32.87
CA GLY A 428 9.58 21.23 -32.39
C GLY A 428 10.04 21.03 -30.96
N GLY A 429 9.58 19.93 -30.40
CA GLY A 429 9.83 19.55 -29.04
C GLY A 429 9.87 18.05 -28.88
N LYS A 430 10.70 17.59 -27.94
CA LYS A 430 10.78 16.21 -27.49
C LYS A 430 10.67 16.20 -25.97
N MET A 431 9.81 15.35 -25.44
CA MET A 431 9.66 15.13 -24.01
C MET A 431 9.75 13.63 -23.72
N ASN A 432 10.57 13.24 -22.75
CA ASN A 432 10.70 11.84 -22.32
C ASN A 432 10.71 11.77 -20.81
N TRP A 433 10.00 10.81 -20.24
CA TRP A 433 10.13 10.45 -18.83
C TRP A 433 10.07 8.94 -18.68
N GLY A 434 10.58 8.43 -17.56
CA GLY A 434 10.53 7.01 -17.28
C GLY A 434 11.33 6.60 -16.07
N ASN A 435 11.17 5.33 -15.69
CA ASN A 435 11.94 4.72 -14.60
C ASN A 435 12.73 3.53 -15.14
N THR A 436 13.92 3.34 -14.57
CA THR A 436 14.71 2.12 -14.71
C THR A 436 15.02 1.60 -13.32
N ILE A 437 14.62 0.37 -13.04
CA ILE A 437 14.86 -0.32 -11.77
C ILE A 437 15.59 -1.63 -12.06
N VAL A 438 16.64 -1.91 -11.31
CA VAL A 438 17.35 -3.19 -11.32
C VAL A 438 17.57 -3.61 -9.88
N SER A 439 17.28 -4.86 -9.53
CA SER A 439 17.49 -5.35 -8.17
C SER A 439 17.94 -6.81 -8.15
N GLY A 440 18.81 -7.11 -7.19
CA GLY A 440 19.18 -8.46 -6.81
C GLY A 440 18.72 -8.71 -5.38
N ARG A 441 18.00 -9.81 -5.17
CA ARG A 441 17.49 -10.24 -3.86
C ARG A 441 17.93 -11.65 -3.55
N TRP A 442 18.50 -11.85 -2.37
CA TRP A 442 18.91 -13.15 -1.87
C TRP A 442 18.19 -13.50 -0.57
N ASN A 443 17.47 -14.62 -0.58
CA ASN A 443 16.80 -15.18 0.58
C ASN A 443 17.61 -16.34 1.14
N TYR A 444 17.79 -16.32 2.47
CA TYR A 444 18.55 -17.34 3.18
C TYR A 444 17.86 -17.78 4.47
N ILE A 445 17.79 -19.10 4.71
CA ILE A 445 17.31 -19.68 5.97
C ILE A 445 18.52 -20.09 6.80
N PHE A 446 18.81 -19.34 7.88
CA PHE A 446 19.90 -19.65 8.79
C PHE A 446 19.59 -20.88 9.66
N ASN A 447 18.35 -20.92 10.17
CA ASN A 447 17.80 -22.03 10.94
C ASN A 447 16.27 -21.99 10.85
N ASN A 448 15.58 -22.94 11.49
CA ASN A 448 14.13 -23.07 11.37
C ASN A 448 13.33 -21.87 11.94
N LYS A 449 13.98 -20.95 12.67
CA LYS A 449 13.35 -19.76 13.27
C LYS A 449 13.79 -18.44 12.64
N LEU A 450 14.91 -18.41 11.91
CA LEU A 450 15.53 -17.18 11.40
C LEU A 450 15.70 -17.25 9.87
N PHE A 451 14.96 -16.38 9.20
CA PHE A 451 15.01 -16.15 7.76
C PHE A 451 15.57 -14.76 7.48
N SER A 452 16.37 -14.61 6.43
CA SER A 452 16.84 -13.31 5.96
C SER A 452 16.51 -13.05 4.50
N ASN A 453 16.39 -11.76 4.20
CA ASN A 453 16.21 -11.22 2.87
C ASN A 453 17.19 -10.06 2.66
N THR A 454 18.17 -10.25 1.79
CA THR A 454 19.13 -9.21 1.40
C THR A 454 18.76 -8.67 0.04
N THR A 455 18.59 -7.37 -0.13
CA THR A 455 18.28 -6.71 -1.40
C THR A 455 19.31 -5.63 -1.71
N VAL A 456 19.83 -5.64 -2.93
CA VAL A 456 20.62 -4.53 -3.50
C VAL A 456 19.87 -4.05 -4.74
N ALA A 457 19.63 -2.76 -4.85
CA ALA A 457 18.87 -2.21 -5.97
C ALA A 457 19.39 -0.85 -6.45
N PHE A 458 19.21 -0.63 -7.75
CA PHE A 458 19.40 0.62 -8.45
C PHE A 458 18.04 1.11 -8.98
N ASN A 459 17.76 2.40 -8.79
CA ASN A 459 16.56 3.04 -9.32
C ASN A 459 16.96 4.36 -9.98
N ASN A 460 16.43 4.66 -11.17
CA ASN A 460 16.66 5.91 -11.86
C ASN A 460 15.38 6.39 -12.52
N TYR A 461 14.80 7.46 -11.98
CA TYR A 461 13.75 8.24 -12.62
C TYR A 461 14.37 9.45 -13.31
N LYS A 462 13.98 9.68 -14.58
CA LYS A 462 14.52 10.76 -15.39
C LYS A 462 13.42 11.39 -16.22
N PHE A 463 13.43 12.72 -16.29
CA PHE A 463 12.62 13.53 -17.18
C PHE A 463 13.54 14.44 -18.01
N ASP A 464 13.32 14.48 -19.32
CA ASP A 464 14.08 15.29 -20.26
C ASP A 464 13.12 15.95 -21.27
N VAL A 465 13.22 17.28 -21.40
CA VAL A 465 12.57 18.07 -22.44
C VAL A 465 13.63 18.74 -23.30
N SER A 466 13.40 18.79 -24.61
CA SER A 466 14.23 19.51 -25.58
C SER A 466 13.32 20.20 -26.57
N THR A 467 13.41 21.52 -26.69
CA THR A 467 12.69 22.30 -27.69
C THR A 467 13.66 23.01 -28.62
N PHE A 468 13.23 23.26 -29.85
CA PHE A 468 13.99 24.04 -30.80
C PHE A 468 13.08 24.89 -31.68
N THR A 469 13.63 26.01 -32.15
CA THR A 469 13.06 26.86 -33.19
C THR A 469 14.16 27.18 -34.19
N LYS A 470 13.85 27.15 -35.48
CA LYS A 470 14.77 27.49 -36.57
C LYS A 470 14.02 28.34 -37.59
N ASN A 471 14.53 29.54 -37.82
CA ASN A 471 14.01 30.45 -38.82
C ASN A 471 15.10 30.67 -39.87
N GLU A 472 14.70 30.57 -41.12
CA GLU A 472 15.49 30.90 -42.31
C GLU A 472 14.74 32.03 -43.00
N ILE A 473 15.30 33.24 -42.99
CA ILE A 473 14.69 34.44 -43.56
C ILE A 473 15.52 34.90 -44.75
N HIS A 474 14.89 35.09 -45.89
CA HIS A 474 15.51 35.53 -47.14
C HIS A 474 15.25 37.03 -47.32
N THR A 475 16.32 37.85 -47.33
CA THR A 475 16.19 39.30 -47.50
C THR A 475 17.38 39.85 -48.27
N ASN A 476 17.15 40.65 -49.33
CA ASN A 476 18.20 41.33 -50.09
C ASN A 476 19.37 40.40 -50.53
N ASN A 477 19.08 39.22 -51.09
CA ASN A 477 20.05 38.18 -51.46
C ASN A 477 20.91 37.62 -50.32
N GLN A 478 20.53 37.85 -49.05
CA GLN A 478 21.17 37.27 -47.88
C GLN A 478 20.19 36.36 -47.13
N ILE A 479 20.73 35.30 -46.54
CA ILE A 479 19.97 34.37 -45.71
C ILE A 479 20.34 34.62 -44.25
N THR A 480 19.33 34.89 -43.43
CA THR A 480 19.45 35.01 -41.98
C THR A 480 18.95 33.73 -41.31
N TRP A 481 19.79 33.13 -40.48
CA TRP A 481 19.48 31.94 -39.69
C TRP A 481 19.36 32.33 -38.23
N ASN A 482 18.18 32.14 -37.64
CA ASN A 482 17.99 32.19 -36.19
C ASN A 482 17.69 30.78 -35.69
N ARG A 483 18.47 30.28 -34.73
CA ARG A 483 18.25 28.98 -34.11
C ARG A 483 18.25 29.12 -32.60
N TYR A 484 17.15 28.68 -31.99
CA TYR A 484 17.02 28.55 -30.56
C TYR A 484 16.90 27.07 -30.19
N LYS A 485 17.56 26.65 -29.13
CA LYS A 485 17.36 25.32 -28.52
C LYS A 485 17.33 25.46 -27.01
N ALA A 486 16.36 24.85 -26.35
CA ALA A 486 16.31 24.75 -24.90
C ALA A 486 16.23 23.28 -24.47
N ASP A 487 17.07 22.89 -23.53
CA ASP A 487 17.00 21.59 -22.87
C ASP A 487 16.69 21.79 -21.39
N TYR A 488 15.87 20.89 -20.84
CA TYR A 488 15.49 20.83 -19.43
C TYR A 488 15.58 19.38 -18.96
N LYS A 489 16.19 19.15 -17.81
CA LYS A 489 16.33 17.82 -17.23
C LYS A 489 16.04 17.84 -15.74
N SER A 490 15.35 16.82 -15.25
CA SER A 490 15.18 16.54 -13.82
C SER A 490 15.20 15.04 -13.56
N GLY A 491 15.42 14.64 -12.31
CA GLY A 491 15.35 13.24 -11.93
C GLY A 491 15.92 12.92 -10.56
N ILE A 492 15.81 11.65 -10.21
CA ILE A 492 16.34 11.07 -8.99
C ILE A 492 16.92 9.70 -9.30
N ARG A 493 18.07 9.41 -8.69
CA ARG A 493 18.78 8.16 -8.86
C ARG A 493 19.26 7.64 -7.51
N ASP A 494 18.89 6.41 -7.22
CA ASP A 494 19.14 5.78 -5.93
C ASP A 494 19.94 4.50 -6.09
N TRP A 495 20.89 4.32 -5.19
CA TRP A 495 21.49 3.02 -4.87
C TRP A 495 21.04 2.62 -3.47
N SER A 496 20.54 1.39 -3.32
CA SER A 496 20.05 0.90 -2.04
C SER A 496 20.62 -0.47 -1.70
N ALA A 497 20.90 -0.67 -0.43
CA ALA A 497 21.25 -1.97 0.16
C ALA A 497 20.43 -2.16 1.43
N GLN A 498 19.78 -3.31 1.55
CA GLN A 498 18.91 -3.63 2.67
C GLN A 498 19.10 -5.09 3.08
N ILE A 499 19.04 -5.35 4.38
CA ILE A 499 18.91 -6.69 4.92
C ILE A 499 17.81 -6.72 5.97
N ASP A 500 16.85 -7.64 5.79
CA ASP A 500 15.72 -7.88 6.68
C ASP A 500 15.82 -9.28 7.27
N PHE A 501 15.34 -9.43 8.49
CA PHE A 501 15.26 -10.69 9.22
C PHE A 501 13.84 -10.92 9.71
N ASP A 502 13.30 -12.11 9.44
CA ASP A 502 12.09 -12.64 10.06
C ASP A 502 12.52 -13.67 11.12
N TYR A 503 12.21 -13.39 12.39
CA TYR A 503 12.58 -14.22 13.54
C TYR A 503 11.35 -14.65 14.36
N ASN A 504 11.16 -15.97 14.48
CA ASN A 504 10.06 -16.58 15.23
C ASN A 504 10.62 -17.33 16.47
N PRO A 505 10.96 -16.63 17.56
CA PRO A 505 11.57 -17.25 18.74
C PRO A 505 10.64 -18.27 19.41
N ILE A 506 9.38 -17.89 19.56
CA ILE A 506 8.27 -18.67 20.11
C ILE A 506 6.98 -18.33 19.35
N PRO A 507 5.97 -19.22 19.36
CA PRO A 507 4.76 -19.08 18.51
C PRO A 507 3.93 -17.83 18.77
N THR A 508 4.06 -17.20 19.94
CA THR A 508 3.32 -15.99 20.30
C THR A 508 4.01 -14.71 19.86
N HIS A 509 5.25 -14.76 19.33
CA HIS A 509 6.02 -13.59 18.90
C HIS A 509 6.53 -13.78 17.47
N HIS A 510 6.33 -12.76 16.65
CA HIS A 510 6.87 -12.68 15.31
C HIS A 510 7.65 -11.37 15.18
N VAL A 511 8.97 -11.50 15.33
CA VAL A 511 9.90 -10.37 15.38
C VAL A 511 10.50 -10.16 14.01
N LYS A 512 10.49 -8.92 13.54
CA LYS A 512 11.13 -8.50 12.30
C LYS A 512 12.03 -7.32 12.54
N PHE A 513 13.23 -7.38 11.99
CA PHE A 513 14.19 -6.30 12.13
C PHE A 513 15.07 -6.24 10.90
N GLY A 514 15.64 -5.07 10.64
CA GLY A 514 16.47 -4.88 9.47
C GLY A 514 17.17 -3.54 9.46
N VAL A 515 18.14 -3.44 8.58
CA VAL A 515 18.88 -2.21 8.31
C VAL A 515 18.89 -1.93 6.82
N GLN A 516 18.90 -0.64 6.48
CA GLN A 516 18.87 -0.19 5.11
C GLN A 516 19.76 1.05 4.95
N TYR A 517 20.42 1.13 3.81
CA TYR A 517 21.19 2.29 3.36
C TYR A 517 20.75 2.68 1.95
N LEU A 518 20.48 3.98 1.75
CA LEU A 518 20.16 4.59 0.46
C LEU A 518 21.15 5.71 0.19
N HIS A 519 21.71 5.72 -1.00
CA HIS A 519 22.44 6.85 -1.56
C HIS A 519 21.58 7.47 -2.66
N HIS A 520 21.13 8.70 -2.42
CA HIS A 520 20.29 9.47 -3.33
C HIS A 520 21.14 10.47 -4.11
N ASN A 521 20.91 10.57 -5.42
CA ASN A 521 21.41 11.63 -6.29
C ASN A 521 20.22 12.35 -6.92
N PHE A 522 19.91 13.53 -6.39
CA PHE A 522 18.84 14.39 -6.89
C PHE A 522 19.37 15.34 -7.95
N ARG A 523 18.62 15.48 -9.04
CA ARG A 523 18.80 16.51 -10.05
C ARG A 523 17.49 17.29 -10.16
N PRO A 524 17.24 18.30 -9.30
CA PRO A 524 15.99 19.06 -9.31
C PRO A 524 15.72 19.74 -10.65
N GLU A 525 16.68 20.51 -11.19
CA GLU A 525 16.59 21.10 -12.52
C GLU A 525 17.98 21.31 -13.09
N VAL A 526 18.16 20.99 -14.37
CA VAL A 526 19.26 21.46 -15.20
C VAL A 526 18.67 21.99 -16.49
N SER A 527 18.75 23.30 -16.71
CA SER A 527 18.30 23.93 -17.95
C SER A 527 19.45 24.62 -18.69
N THR A 528 19.51 24.38 -20.01
CA THR A 528 20.49 24.97 -20.92
C THR A 528 19.79 25.51 -22.16
N SER A 529 20.11 26.73 -22.57
CA SER A 529 19.59 27.31 -23.80
C SER A 529 20.74 27.74 -24.72
N LYS A 530 20.70 27.32 -25.98
CA LYS A 530 21.66 27.73 -27.01
C LYS A 530 20.97 28.63 -28.02
N ILE A 531 21.59 29.77 -28.31
CA ILE A 531 21.17 30.69 -29.36
C ILE A 531 22.28 30.76 -30.41
N PHE A 532 21.89 30.62 -31.67
CA PHE A 532 22.77 30.74 -32.82
C PHE A 532 22.12 31.64 -33.88
N ASP A 533 22.79 32.73 -34.22
CA ASP A 533 22.38 33.70 -35.23
C ASP A 533 23.49 33.90 -36.26
N LYS A 534 23.12 33.83 -37.54
CA LYS A 534 24.05 33.99 -38.66
C LYS A 534 23.37 34.71 -39.81
N THR A 535 24.01 35.74 -40.35
CA THR A 535 23.55 36.51 -41.52
C THR A 535 24.60 36.42 -42.62
N GLY A 536 24.25 35.84 -43.77
CA GLY A 536 25.23 35.56 -44.83
C GLY A 536 26.33 34.62 -44.34
N GLU A 537 27.59 35.06 -44.33
CA GLU A 537 28.73 34.31 -43.77
C GLU A 537 29.06 34.66 -42.30
N THR A 538 28.55 35.79 -41.80
CA THR A 538 28.89 36.33 -40.49
C THR A 538 28.08 35.64 -39.39
N ILE A 539 28.77 35.11 -38.38
CA ILE A 539 28.14 34.61 -37.15
C ILE A 539 27.99 35.79 -36.18
N GLU A 540 26.76 36.19 -35.91
CA GLU A 540 26.44 37.30 -35.00
C GLU A 540 26.41 36.83 -33.54
N ARG A 541 25.90 35.60 -33.30
CA ARG A 541 25.77 35.03 -31.96
C ARG A 541 25.91 33.51 -32.01
N ASP A 542 26.79 32.94 -31.21
CA ASP A 542 26.80 31.51 -30.87
C ASP A 542 27.08 31.39 -29.37
N THR A 543 26.03 31.32 -28.57
CA THR A 543 26.16 31.37 -27.10
C THR A 543 25.28 30.31 -26.45
N THR A 544 25.86 29.61 -25.49
CA THR A 544 25.15 28.65 -24.64
C THR A 544 25.02 29.23 -23.24
N TYR A 545 23.79 29.39 -22.77
CA TYR A 545 23.47 29.82 -21.42
C TYR A 545 23.17 28.61 -20.56
N TYR A 546 23.73 28.60 -19.36
CA TYR A 546 23.43 27.63 -18.32
C TYR A 546 22.64 28.34 -17.22
N THR A 547 21.57 27.71 -16.75
CA THR A 547 20.95 28.14 -15.49
C THR A 547 21.96 27.98 -14.33
N THR A 548 21.97 28.94 -13.40
CA THR A 548 22.92 29.01 -12.28
C THR A 548 22.87 27.81 -11.33
N SER A 549 21.85 26.96 -11.42
CA SER A 549 21.63 25.78 -10.58
C SER A 549 21.88 24.47 -11.34
N ASN A 550 23.12 24.20 -11.75
CA ASN A 550 23.50 22.90 -12.34
C ASN A 550 24.23 22.01 -11.31
N SER A 551 23.64 21.83 -10.12
CA SER A 551 24.26 21.02 -9.06
C SER A 551 23.42 19.82 -8.69
N GLU A 552 24.03 18.63 -8.77
CA GLU A 552 23.48 17.44 -8.13
C GLU A 552 23.44 17.62 -6.61
N ILE A 553 22.34 17.22 -5.97
CA ILE A 553 22.26 17.16 -4.51
C ILE A 553 22.42 15.70 -4.12
N LEU A 554 23.52 15.39 -3.45
CA LEU A 554 23.77 14.06 -2.91
C LEU A 554 23.22 13.97 -1.48
N ALA A 555 22.55 12.87 -1.19
CA ALA A 555 22.10 12.57 0.16
C ALA A 555 22.33 11.10 0.52
N HIS A 556 22.47 10.86 1.82
CA HIS A 556 22.63 9.54 2.39
C HIS A 556 21.54 9.32 3.43
N GLU A 557 20.83 8.21 3.31
CA GLU A 557 19.82 7.79 4.27
C GLU A 557 20.22 6.44 4.83
N ALA A 558 20.31 6.34 6.15
CA ALA A 558 20.48 5.07 6.84
C ALA A 558 19.32 4.87 7.80
N SER A 559 18.74 3.68 7.80
CA SER A 559 17.62 3.34 8.65
C SER A 559 17.76 1.96 9.27
N ALA A 560 17.13 1.79 10.42
CA ALA A 560 17.01 0.53 11.13
C ALA A 560 15.61 0.42 11.71
N TYR A 561 15.07 -0.79 11.74
CA TYR A 561 13.76 -1.02 12.34
C TYR A 561 13.74 -2.28 13.18
N LEU A 562 12.80 -2.30 14.13
CA LEU A 562 12.40 -3.45 14.92
C LEU A 562 10.89 -3.45 15.02
N GLU A 563 10.27 -4.59 14.79
CA GLU A 563 8.83 -4.79 14.89
C GLU A 563 8.58 -6.14 15.55
N ASP A 564 7.63 -6.20 16.47
CA ASP A 564 7.16 -7.45 17.06
C ASP A 564 5.63 -7.50 16.99
N ASN A 565 5.10 -8.54 16.36
CA ASN A 565 3.69 -8.88 16.39
C ASN A 565 3.48 -10.03 17.37
N PHE A 566 2.73 -9.80 18.43
CA PHE A 566 2.54 -10.78 19.49
C PHE A 566 1.12 -10.86 20.04
N ASN A 567 0.82 -12.03 20.60
CA ASN A 567 -0.47 -12.32 21.24
C ASN A 567 -0.36 -12.04 22.74
N LEU A 568 -0.99 -10.96 23.22
CA LEU A 568 -1.05 -10.65 24.65
C LEU A 568 -2.09 -11.51 25.37
N SER A 569 -3.17 -11.89 24.67
CA SER A 569 -4.16 -12.88 25.12
C SER A 569 -4.82 -13.57 23.91
N SER A 570 -5.77 -14.48 24.13
CA SER A 570 -6.54 -15.11 23.05
C SER A 570 -7.39 -14.10 22.25
N ARG A 571 -7.72 -12.93 22.85
CA ARG A 571 -8.53 -11.89 22.21
C ARG A 571 -7.71 -10.67 21.77
N LEU A 572 -6.58 -10.39 22.42
CA LEU A 572 -5.79 -9.18 22.18
C LEU A 572 -4.45 -9.50 21.51
N ARG A 573 -4.24 -8.93 20.32
CA ARG A 573 -2.96 -8.93 19.61
C ARG A 573 -2.40 -7.52 19.49
N MET A 574 -1.09 -7.41 19.54
CA MET A 574 -0.39 -6.14 19.46
C MET A 574 0.76 -6.22 18.47
N ASN A 575 0.98 -5.13 17.74
CA ASN A 575 2.13 -4.92 16.91
C ASN A 575 2.84 -3.67 17.41
N LEU A 576 4.07 -3.84 17.90
CA LEU A 576 4.92 -2.77 18.37
C LEU A 576 6.08 -2.61 17.40
N GLY A 577 6.18 -1.45 16.78
CA GLY A 577 7.18 -1.13 15.78
C GLY A 577 7.96 0.13 16.11
N LEU A 578 9.24 0.13 15.80
CA LEU A 578 10.13 1.27 15.95
C LEU A 578 11.00 1.39 14.71
N HIS A 579 10.98 2.56 14.09
CA HIS A 579 11.82 2.88 12.93
C HIS A 579 12.72 4.07 13.26
N PHE A 580 14.02 3.87 13.07
CA PHE A 580 15.06 4.87 13.22
C PHE A 580 15.57 5.25 11.85
N SER A 581 15.73 6.54 11.58
CA SER A 581 16.36 7.01 10.36
C SER A 581 17.25 8.22 10.58
N THR A 582 18.36 8.25 9.84
CA THR A 582 19.22 9.42 9.67
C THR A 582 19.28 9.79 8.19
N PHE A 583 19.20 11.09 7.90
CA PHE A 583 19.30 11.62 6.54
C PHE A 583 20.32 12.75 6.51
N GLN A 584 21.42 12.53 5.78
CA GLN A 584 22.51 13.47 5.61
C GLN A 584 22.45 14.11 4.22
N VAL A 585 22.41 15.43 4.17
CA VAL A 585 22.35 16.21 2.92
C VAL A 585 22.99 17.58 3.15
N GLN A 586 23.81 18.08 2.22
CA GLN A 586 24.44 19.41 2.31
C GLN A 586 25.10 19.69 3.68
N LYS A 587 25.84 18.71 4.24
CA LYS A 587 26.48 18.77 5.58
C LYS A 587 25.51 18.89 6.77
N LYS A 588 24.20 18.75 6.56
CA LYS A 588 23.19 18.72 7.62
C LYS A 588 22.68 17.30 7.81
N ASN A 589 22.53 16.91 9.07
CA ASN A 589 22.01 15.60 9.46
C ASN A 589 20.65 15.77 10.14
N TYR A 590 19.68 15.00 9.69
CA TYR A 590 18.36 14.90 10.29
C TYR A 590 18.17 13.52 10.90
N PHE A 591 17.66 13.47 12.12
CA PHE A 591 17.41 12.23 12.85
C PHE A 591 15.91 12.09 13.17
N SER A 592 15.39 10.87 13.08
CA SER A 592 13.99 10.59 13.37
C SER A 592 13.80 9.24 14.05
N VAL A 593 12.99 9.26 15.11
CA VAL A 593 12.46 8.07 15.80
C VAL A 593 10.95 8.04 15.58
N GLN A 594 10.48 6.93 15.01
CA GLN A 594 9.14 6.74 14.46
C GLN A 594 8.48 5.50 15.13
N PRO A 595 7.91 5.64 16.34
CA PRO A 595 7.16 4.57 16.99
C PRO A 595 5.82 4.32 16.29
N ARG A 596 5.41 3.06 16.25
CA ARG A 596 4.16 2.58 15.67
C ARG A 596 3.56 1.52 16.58
N ILE A 597 2.29 1.66 16.88
CA ILE A 597 1.55 0.76 17.76
C ILE A 597 0.24 0.42 17.06
N SER A 598 -0.05 -0.87 16.91
CA SER A 598 -1.36 -1.36 16.51
C SER A 598 -1.86 -2.41 17.48
N ALA A 599 -3.15 -2.40 17.76
CA ALA A 599 -3.81 -3.38 18.61
C ALA A 599 -5.07 -3.89 17.93
N ARG A 600 -5.31 -5.20 18.04
CA ARG A 600 -6.49 -5.90 17.55
C ARG A 600 -7.15 -6.64 18.70
N TYR A 601 -8.41 -6.34 18.96
CA TYR A 601 -9.21 -6.96 19.99
C TYR A 601 -10.39 -7.73 19.38
N GLN A 602 -10.43 -9.04 19.58
CA GLN A 602 -11.54 -9.90 19.20
C GLN A 602 -12.70 -9.73 20.20
N LEU A 603 -13.72 -8.97 19.82
CA LEU A 603 -14.87 -8.69 20.69
C LEU A 603 -15.81 -9.90 20.77
N SER A 604 -16.12 -10.49 19.62
CA SER A 604 -16.87 -11.76 19.47
C SER A 604 -16.24 -12.57 18.33
N LYS A 605 -16.73 -13.77 18.03
CA LYS A 605 -16.28 -14.55 16.86
C LYS A 605 -16.40 -13.79 15.52
N ASP A 606 -17.36 -12.87 15.42
CA ASP A 606 -17.72 -12.19 14.18
C ASP A 606 -17.29 -10.72 14.15
N VAL A 607 -16.91 -10.14 15.31
CA VAL A 607 -16.57 -8.72 15.46
C VAL A 607 -15.14 -8.53 15.95
N VAL A 608 -14.37 -7.72 15.20
CA VAL A 608 -13.00 -7.33 15.53
C VAL A 608 -12.92 -5.82 15.66
N LEU A 609 -12.29 -5.34 16.73
CA LEU A 609 -11.95 -3.94 16.91
C LEU A 609 -10.44 -3.77 16.71
N LYS A 610 -10.03 -2.69 16.05
CA LYS A 610 -8.61 -2.33 15.88
C LYS A 610 -8.38 -0.89 16.29
N ALA A 611 -7.20 -0.60 16.80
CA ALA A 611 -6.73 0.75 17.07
C ALA A 611 -5.25 0.88 16.69
N SER A 612 -4.83 2.07 16.27
CA SER A 612 -3.42 2.31 15.95
C SER A 612 -2.99 3.75 16.18
N TYR A 613 -1.70 3.92 16.48
CA TYR A 613 -0.99 5.19 16.49
C TYR A 613 0.32 5.06 15.72
N THR A 614 0.62 6.05 14.87
CA THR A 614 1.90 6.14 14.16
C THR A 614 2.49 7.53 14.22
N LYS A 615 3.82 7.59 14.33
CA LYS A 615 4.62 8.77 14.01
C LYS A 615 5.50 8.45 12.82
N MET A 616 5.50 9.30 11.80
CA MET A 616 6.21 9.07 10.53
C MET A 616 6.99 10.31 10.10
N SER A 617 8.06 10.11 9.33
CA SER A 617 8.93 11.18 8.82
C SER A 617 9.30 10.93 7.36
N GLN A 618 9.39 12.01 6.59
CA GLN A 618 9.68 11.97 5.16
C GLN A 618 10.74 13.02 4.79
N TYR A 619 11.75 12.59 4.03
CA TYR A 619 12.93 13.38 3.63
C TYR A 619 12.95 13.77 2.15
N VAL A 620 12.08 13.16 1.33
CA VAL A 620 12.00 13.38 -0.11
C VAL A 620 10.62 13.93 -0.43
N HIS A 621 10.54 15.00 -1.22
CA HIS A 621 9.32 15.74 -1.53
C HIS A 621 9.08 15.76 -3.04
N LEU A 622 7.81 15.73 -3.44
CA LEU A 622 7.41 16.07 -4.81
C LEU A 622 6.72 17.43 -4.76
N ILE A 623 7.32 18.43 -5.40
CA ILE A 623 6.72 19.74 -5.49
C ILE A 623 5.92 19.81 -6.79
N SER A 624 4.60 19.93 -6.65
CA SER A 624 3.65 20.04 -7.76
C SER A 624 2.77 21.29 -7.63
N SER A 625 2.62 22.00 -8.74
CA SER A 625 1.76 23.18 -8.86
C SER A 625 0.32 22.82 -9.26
N MET A 626 0.12 21.71 -9.97
CA MET A 626 -1.17 21.29 -10.48
C MET A 626 -1.82 20.23 -9.58
N PRO A 627 -3.16 20.09 -9.60
CA PRO A 627 -3.86 19.03 -8.86
C PRO A 627 -3.75 17.64 -9.53
N PHE A 628 -2.81 17.45 -10.45
CA PHE A 628 -2.54 16.18 -11.11
C PHE A 628 -1.04 16.01 -11.30
N ALA A 629 -0.60 14.76 -11.30
CA ALA A 629 0.81 14.43 -11.48
C ALA A 629 1.27 14.85 -12.88
N MET A 630 2.37 15.58 -12.92
CA MET A 630 3.01 15.99 -14.16
C MET A 630 4.44 15.48 -14.21
N PRO A 631 4.96 15.08 -15.39
CA PRO A 631 6.37 14.75 -15.55
C PRO A 631 7.32 15.91 -15.15
N THR A 632 6.81 17.15 -15.14
CA THR A 632 7.53 18.36 -14.71
C THR A 632 7.56 18.56 -13.19
N ASP A 633 6.85 17.74 -12.40
CA ASP A 633 6.89 17.83 -10.94
C ASP A 633 8.30 17.50 -10.43
N LEU A 634 8.72 18.19 -9.36
CA LEU A 634 10.12 18.17 -8.91
C LEU A 634 10.32 17.27 -7.69
N TRP A 635 11.08 16.19 -7.85
CA TRP A 635 11.62 15.41 -6.75
C TRP A 635 12.80 16.12 -6.11
N VAL A 636 12.65 16.55 -4.85
CA VAL A 636 13.65 17.30 -4.12
C VAL A 636 13.87 16.72 -2.71
N PRO A 637 15.08 16.80 -2.16
CA PRO A 637 15.34 16.40 -0.79
C PRO A 637 14.98 17.50 0.20
N VAL A 638 14.95 17.15 1.48
CA VAL A 638 15.18 18.12 2.56
C VAL A 638 16.53 18.82 2.36
N THR A 639 16.67 20.03 2.89
CA THR A 639 17.89 20.85 2.74
C THR A 639 18.25 21.50 4.08
N SER A 640 19.22 22.40 4.11
CA SER A 640 19.46 23.22 5.30
C SER A 640 18.28 24.13 5.66
N LYS A 641 17.53 24.61 4.65
CA LYS A 641 16.34 25.46 4.76
C LYS A 641 15.04 24.67 4.90
N ILE A 642 14.92 23.53 4.20
CA ILE A 642 13.71 22.70 4.16
C ILE A 642 13.85 21.53 5.12
N LYS A 643 12.95 21.44 6.10
CA LYS A 643 12.95 20.42 7.16
C LYS A 643 12.11 19.20 6.75
N PRO A 644 12.37 18.01 7.32
CA PRO A 644 11.58 16.81 7.05
C PRO A 644 10.10 17.01 7.39
N MET A 645 9.22 16.51 6.53
CA MET A 645 7.80 16.43 6.84
C MET A 645 7.57 15.36 7.91
N GLN A 646 6.66 15.64 8.84
CA GLN A 646 6.31 14.70 9.91
C GLN A 646 4.80 14.55 10.04
N ALA A 647 4.34 13.35 10.36
CA ALA A 647 2.94 13.07 10.62
C ALA A 647 2.74 12.27 11.89
N HIS A 648 1.68 12.62 12.63
CA HIS A 648 1.10 11.78 13.69
C HIS A 648 -0.30 11.36 13.24
N GLN A 649 -0.59 10.07 13.28
CA GLN A 649 -1.89 9.55 12.92
C GLN A 649 -2.43 8.62 14.02
N VAL A 650 -3.70 8.80 14.35
CA VAL A 650 -4.48 7.90 15.20
C VAL A 650 -5.62 7.34 14.37
N SER A 651 -5.92 6.06 14.54
CA SER A 651 -7.05 5.42 13.85
C SER A 651 -7.73 4.37 14.73
N LEU A 652 -9.04 4.25 14.58
CA LEU A 652 -9.91 3.30 15.27
C LEU A 652 -10.84 2.68 14.23
N GLY A 653 -11.12 1.38 14.32
CA GLY A 653 -11.96 0.70 13.35
C GLY A 653 -12.62 -0.55 13.89
N GLY A 654 -13.77 -0.88 13.31
CA GLY A 654 -14.54 -2.09 13.60
C GLY A 654 -14.76 -2.88 12.32
N TYR A 655 -14.66 -4.20 12.42
CA TYR A 655 -14.82 -5.14 11.31
C TYR A 655 -15.82 -6.22 11.71
N TYR A 656 -16.71 -6.59 10.78
CA TYR A 656 -17.73 -7.59 10.99
C TYR A 656 -17.78 -8.60 9.84
N THR A 657 -17.78 -9.90 10.18
CA THR A 657 -17.79 -11.02 9.22
C THR A 657 -18.82 -12.09 9.56
N GLY A 658 -19.86 -11.75 10.34
CA GLY A 658 -20.86 -12.73 10.81
C GLY A 658 -21.90 -13.15 9.78
N ILE A 659 -21.79 -12.66 8.54
CA ILE A 659 -22.64 -13.06 7.42
C ILE A 659 -21.73 -13.73 6.39
N ASP A 660 -22.00 -15.00 6.09
CA ASP A 660 -21.17 -15.78 5.19
C ASP A 660 -21.01 -15.10 3.81
N GLY A 661 -19.76 -14.98 3.37
CA GLY A 661 -19.40 -14.32 2.12
C GLY A 661 -19.51 -12.79 2.13
N TRP A 662 -19.76 -12.17 3.29
CA TRP A 662 -19.78 -10.71 3.46
C TRP A 662 -18.78 -10.22 4.50
N GLU A 663 -18.10 -9.12 4.18
CA GLU A 663 -17.20 -8.41 5.07
C GLU A 663 -17.60 -6.94 5.16
N PHE A 664 -17.68 -6.43 6.39
CA PHE A 664 -18.01 -5.03 6.65
C PHE A 664 -16.89 -4.39 7.46
N SER A 665 -16.59 -3.13 7.16
CA SER A 665 -15.67 -2.33 7.97
C SER A 665 -16.11 -0.88 8.10
N ILE A 666 -15.77 -0.30 9.25
CA ILE A 666 -15.83 1.13 9.53
C ILE A 666 -14.49 1.55 10.14
N GLU A 667 -13.84 2.56 9.58
CA GLU A 667 -12.57 3.09 10.08
C GLU A 667 -12.63 4.62 10.21
N GLY A 668 -12.27 5.13 11.38
CA GLY A 668 -12.09 6.57 11.64
C GLY A 668 -10.61 6.91 11.81
N TYR A 669 -10.18 8.07 11.32
CA TYR A 669 -8.80 8.53 11.47
C TYR A 669 -8.68 10.04 11.70
N TYR A 670 -7.60 10.42 12.37
CA TYR A 670 -7.10 11.79 12.45
C TYR A 670 -5.60 11.81 12.22
N LYS A 671 -5.14 12.67 11.31
CA LYS A 671 -3.74 12.84 10.90
C LYS A 671 -3.34 14.31 11.01
N GLY A 672 -2.37 14.61 11.87
CA GLY A 672 -1.72 15.91 11.96
C GLY A 672 -0.36 15.89 11.26
N MET A 673 -0.08 16.91 10.44
CA MET A 673 1.16 17.02 9.66
C MET A 673 1.90 18.32 9.98
N LYS A 674 3.23 18.26 10.02
CA LYS A 674 4.14 19.40 10.19
C LYS A 674 5.12 19.48 9.02
N ASN A 675 5.58 20.70 8.75
CA ASN A 675 6.51 21.07 7.68
C ASN A 675 6.01 20.71 6.27
N VAL A 676 4.69 20.71 6.05
CA VAL A 676 4.11 20.39 4.74
C VAL A 676 4.51 21.46 3.74
N LEU A 677 4.96 21.06 2.56
CA LEU A 677 5.61 21.95 1.60
C LEU A 677 4.66 22.34 0.47
N GLU A 678 4.52 23.63 0.21
CA GLU A 678 3.72 24.16 -0.92
C GLU A 678 4.46 25.33 -1.60
N TYR A 679 4.20 25.55 -2.88
CA TYR A 679 4.63 26.77 -3.57
C TYR A 679 4.03 28.02 -2.93
N LYS A 680 4.86 29.06 -2.77
CA LYS A 680 4.44 30.41 -2.37
C LYS A 680 3.48 31.00 -3.41
N ASP A 681 2.58 31.86 -2.95
CA ASP A 681 1.63 32.54 -3.83
C ASP A 681 2.38 33.49 -4.80
N GLY A 682 1.92 33.57 -6.06
CA GLY A 682 2.52 34.43 -7.10
C GLY A 682 3.78 33.88 -7.78
N VAL A 683 4.33 32.75 -7.35
CA VAL A 683 5.50 32.14 -8.01
C VAL A 683 5.09 31.44 -9.31
N SER A 684 5.73 31.82 -10.42
CA SER A 684 5.53 31.14 -11.71
C SER A 684 6.20 29.76 -11.74
N PHE A 685 5.43 28.78 -12.19
CA PHE A 685 5.84 27.38 -12.35
C PHE A 685 6.46 27.07 -13.72
N LEU A 686 6.29 27.96 -14.70
CA LEU A 686 6.82 27.82 -16.07
C LEU A 686 8.21 28.45 -16.24
N GLY A 687 8.78 28.99 -15.17
CA GLY A 687 10.13 29.59 -15.15
C GLY A 687 11.16 28.66 -14.49
N SER A 688 12.44 29.05 -14.53
CA SER A 688 13.53 28.25 -13.97
C SER A 688 13.35 27.97 -12.48
N SER A 689 13.49 26.72 -12.05
CA SER A 689 13.47 26.23 -10.66
C SER A 689 14.81 26.43 -9.95
N THR A 690 15.72 27.25 -10.49
CA THR A 690 16.84 27.79 -9.73
C THR A 690 16.35 28.36 -8.40
N GLY A 691 16.99 27.95 -7.30
CA GLY A 691 16.61 28.37 -5.95
C GLY A 691 15.20 27.93 -5.54
N TRP A 692 14.79 26.71 -5.91
CA TRP A 692 13.46 26.18 -5.59
C TRP A 692 13.11 26.29 -4.09
N GLU A 693 14.09 26.26 -3.18
CA GLU A 693 13.87 26.43 -1.75
C GLU A 693 13.23 27.78 -1.40
N ASP A 694 13.53 28.83 -2.16
CA ASP A 694 13.01 30.18 -1.92
C ASP A 694 11.60 30.36 -2.53
N LYS A 695 11.15 29.42 -3.36
CA LYS A 695 9.83 29.38 -4.00
C LYS A 695 8.76 28.66 -3.20
N VAL A 696 9.15 27.98 -2.13
CA VAL A 696 8.26 27.14 -1.32
C VAL A 696 8.20 27.63 0.12
N GLU A 697 7.13 27.25 0.82
CA GLU A 697 6.93 27.51 2.24
C GLU A 697 6.52 26.22 2.95
N MET A 698 6.97 26.08 4.20
CA MET A 698 6.61 24.97 5.08
C MET A 698 5.50 25.37 6.04
N GLY A 699 4.48 24.54 6.18
CA GLY A 699 3.32 24.80 7.04
C GLY A 699 2.87 23.60 7.86
N HIS A 700 1.60 23.66 8.27
CA HIS A 700 0.91 22.60 9.00
C HIS A 700 -0.27 22.07 8.17
N GLY A 701 -0.57 20.78 8.33
CA GLY A 701 -1.75 20.17 7.73
C GLY A 701 -2.54 19.36 8.75
N ARG A 702 -3.85 19.23 8.54
CA ARG A 702 -4.67 18.22 9.22
C ARG A 702 -5.55 17.50 8.21
N SER A 703 -5.79 16.23 8.47
CA SER A 703 -6.70 15.39 7.71
C SER A 703 -7.48 14.49 8.65
N MET A 704 -8.77 14.35 8.45
CA MET A 704 -9.63 13.49 9.25
C MET A 704 -10.76 12.92 8.40
N GLY A 705 -11.24 11.73 8.75
CA GLY A 705 -12.34 11.11 8.03
C GLY A 705 -12.85 9.82 8.63
N VAL A 706 -13.97 9.35 8.07
CA VAL A 706 -14.59 8.06 8.34
C VAL A 706 -14.77 7.32 7.01
N GLU A 707 -14.38 6.06 7.01
CA GLU A 707 -14.35 5.15 5.86
C GLU A 707 -15.26 3.96 6.15
N PHE A 708 -16.12 3.61 5.20
CA PHE A 708 -17.02 2.46 5.27
C PHE A 708 -16.75 1.54 4.09
N MET A 709 -16.83 0.22 4.33
CA MET A 709 -16.78 -0.78 3.28
C MET A 709 -17.79 -1.89 3.56
N ALA A 710 -18.52 -2.29 2.53
CA ALA A 710 -19.30 -3.51 2.50
C ALA A 710 -18.87 -4.32 1.28
N GLN A 711 -18.38 -5.55 1.49
CA GLN A 711 -17.82 -6.38 0.44
C GLN A 711 -18.49 -7.75 0.44
N LYS A 712 -18.87 -8.22 -0.76
CA LYS A 712 -19.32 -9.58 -1.00
C LYS A 712 -18.24 -10.35 -1.74
N THR A 713 -17.71 -11.38 -1.10
CA THR A 713 -16.52 -12.13 -1.56
C THR A 713 -16.87 -13.45 -2.26
N ILE A 714 -18.07 -13.99 -2.04
CA ILE A 714 -18.49 -15.32 -2.53
C ILE A 714 -19.76 -15.23 -3.39
N GLY A 715 -19.85 -16.13 -4.39
CA GLY A 715 -21.04 -16.35 -5.22
C GLY A 715 -20.85 -15.94 -6.67
N LYS A 716 -21.94 -15.99 -7.46
CA LYS A 716 -21.93 -15.53 -8.86
C LYS A 716 -21.82 -14.02 -8.98
N THR A 717 -22.33 -13.28 -7.99
CA THR A 717 -22.18 -11.83 -7.87
C THR A 717 -21.25 -11.52 -6.71
N THR A 718 -20.14 -10.85 -6.99
CA THR A 718 -19.18 -10.34 -5.99
C THR A 718 -18.98 -8.85 -6.22
N GLY A 719 -18.40 -8.15 -5.25
CA GLY A 719 -18.24 -6.71 -5.36
C GLY A 719 -18.07 -6.03 -4.02
N TRP A 720 -17.90 -4.72 -4.04
CA TRP A 720 -17.83 -3.91 -2.83
C TRP A 720 -18.43 -2.53 -3.06
N LEU A 721 -18.96 -1.96 -1.97
CA LEU A 721 -19.34 -0.57 -1.83
C LEU A 721 -18.39 0.07 -0.81
N ALA A 722 -17.70 1.12 -1.23
CA ALA A 722 -16.84 1.93 -0.39
C ALA A 722 -17.41 3.35 -0.28
N TYR A 723 -17.41 3.91 0.92
CA TYR A 723 -17.79 5.30 1.16
C TYR A 723 -16.77 5.98 2.08
N THR A 724 -16.31 7.17 1.70
CA THR A 724 -15.38 7.98 2.49
C THR A 724 -15.95 9.37 2.70
N LEU A 725 -16.04 9.76 3.98
CA LEU A 725 -16.27 11.14 4.41
C LEU A 725 -14.96 11.71 4.95
N ALA A 726 -14.37 12.72 4.30
CA ALA A 726 -13.06 13.24 4.70
C ALA A 726 -12.98 14.78 4.65
N LYS A 727 -12.01 15.34 5.37
CA LYS A 727 -11.64 16.77 5.30
C LYS A 727 -10.13 16.92 5.49
N SER A 728 -9.48 17.65 4.61
CA SER A 728 -8.06 17.99 4.65
C SER A 728 -7.84 19.49 4.43
N ASP A 729 -7.00 20.11 5.26
CA ASP A 729 -6.66 21.52 5.13
C ASP A 729 -5.21 21.82 5.53
N ARG A 730 -4.75 23.00 5.09
CA ARG A 730 -3.38 23.49 5.26
C ARG A 730 -3.39 24.87 5.94
N LYS A 731 -2.31 25.19 6.65
CA LYS A 731 -2.08 26.50 7.29
C LYS A 731 -0.59 26.85 7.27
N PHE A 732 -0.25 28.08 6.90
CA PHE A 732 1.12 28.59 6.78
C PHE A 732 1.35 29.80 7.70
N ALA A 733 2.50 30.48 7.57
CA ALA A 733 2.80 31.66 8.39
C ALA A 733 2.01 32.89 7.92
N THR A 734 1.74 33.83 8.83
CA THR A 734 1.17 35.14 8.50
C THR A 734 2.13 35.90 7.58
N GLY A 735 1.61 36.57 6.55
CA GLY A 735 2.40 37.15 5.47
C GLY A 735 2.96 36.14 4.44
N GLY A 736 2.74 34.84 4.66
CA GLY A 736 3.07 33.77 3.72
C GLY A 736 1.86 33.33 2.90
N ILE A 737 1.81 32.04 2.55
CA ILE A 737 0.71 31.46 1.77
C ILE A 737 -0.64 31.70 2.45
N ASN A 738 -1.60 32.23 1.68
CA ASN A 738 -2.96 32.54 2.14
C ASN A 738 -2.97 33.40 3.42
N ASN A 739 -1.97 34.27 3.58
CA ASN A 739 -1.75 35.13 4.75
C ASN A 739 -1.82 34.40 6.12
N GLY A 740 -1.45 33.13 6.16
CA GLY A 740 -1.52 32.29 7.35
C GLY A 740 -2.92 31.85 7.76
N GLU A 741 -3.95 32.16 6.98
CA GLU A 741 -5.30 31.62 7.17
C GLU A 741 -5.36 30.17 6.68
N ARG A 742 -6.27 29.40 7.29
CA ARG A 742 -6.44 27.99 6.96
C ARG A 742 -7.32 27.84 5.71
N PHE A 743 -6.86 27.03 4.75
CA PHE A 743 -7.60 26.78 3.50
C PHE A 743 -7.67 25.27 3.18
N PRO A 744 -8.69 24.81 2.44
CA PRO A 744 -8.81 23.43 1.98
C PRO A 744 -7.58 23.01 1.20
N TYR A 745 -7.12 21.77 1.40
CA TYR A 745 -6.04 21.24 0.58
C TYR A 745 -6.52 21.04 -0.88
N LYS A 746 -5.63 21.15 -1.87
CA LYS A 746 -6.00 20.99 -3.30
C LYS A 746 -6.63 19.62 -3.61
N TYR A 747 -6.27 18.58 -2.86
CA TYR A 747 -6.86 17.23 -2.95
C TYR A 747 -8.00 16.98 -1.95
N ASP A 748 -8.53 18.03 -1.29
CA ASP A 748 -9.65 17.89 -0.36
C ASP A 748 -10.96 17.54 -1.10
N ARG A 749 -11.48 16.33 -0.86
CA ARG A 749 -12.79 15.89 -1.31
C ARG A 749 -13.60 15.41 -0.11
N ARG A 750 -14.82 15.93 0.02
CA ARG A 750 -15.69 15.69 1.18
C ARG A 750 -16.30 14.30 1.15
N HIS A 751 -16.92 13.92 0.03
CA HIS A 751 -17.57 12.62 -0.14
C HIS A 751 -16.95 11.90 -1.34
N ASN A 752 -16.65 10.61 -1.15
CA ASN A 752 -16.28 9.67 -2.21
C ASN A 752 -17.08 8.37 -2.03
N ILE A 753 -17.75 7.90 -3.09
CA ILE A 753 -18.50 6.65 -3.14
C ILE A 753 -18.02 5.85 -4.34
N ASP A 754 -17.62 4.60 -4.10
CA ASP A 754 -17.20 3.67 -5.13
C ASP A 754 -17.99 2.37 -4.99
N LEU A 755 -18.73 2.00 -6.03
CA LEU A 755 -19.45 0.73 -6.12
C LEU A 755 -18.83 -0.11 -7.24
N THR A 756 -18.36 -1.30 -6.93
CA THR A 756 -17.87 -2.27 -7.93
C THR A 756 -18.67 -3.56 -7.82
N LEU A 757 -19.17 -4.04 -8.97
CA LEU A 757 -19.95 -5.27 -9.08
C LEU A 757 -19.38 -6.14 -10.19
N ASN A 758 -19.22 -7.42 -9.91
CA ASN A 758 -18.81 -8.44 -10.87
C ASN A 758 -19.85 -9.56 -10.84
N HIS A 759 -20.38 -9.93 -12.00
CA HIS A 759 -21.35 -11.01 -12.13
C HIS A 759 -20.90 -12.03 -13.18
N ARG A 760 -20.75 -13.28 -12.77
CA ARG A 760 -20.45 -14.41 -13.66
C ARG A 760 -21.75 -15.14 -14.00
N PHE A 761 -22.25 -14.95 -15.23
CA PHE A 761 -23.43 -15.64 -15.73
C PHE A 761 -23.14 -17.13 -15.94
N ASN A 762 -21.99 -17.44 -16.55
CA ASN A 762 -21.47 -18.79 -16.78
C ASN A 762 -19.95 -18.74 -16.98
N GLU A 763 -19.31 -19.87 -17.31
CA GLU A 763 -17.85 -19.93 -17.54
C GLU A 763 -17.36 -19.16 -18.77
N ARG A 764 -18.28 -18.74 -19.66
CA ARG A 764 -17.97 -18.02 -20.91
C ARG A 764 -18.27 -16.54 -20.84
N ILE A 765 -19.16 -16.09 -19.96
CA ILE A 765 -19.63 -14.70 -19.91
C ILE A 765 -19.62 -14.21 -18.48
N ASP A 766 -18.83 -13.16 -18.26
CA ASP A 766 -18.83 -12.35 -17.04
C ASP A 766 -18.95 -10.86 -17.38
N VAL A 767 -19.61 -10.14 -16.48
CA VAL A 767 -19.87 -8.70 -16.58
C VAL A 767 -19.34 -8.02 -15.34
N SER A 768 -18.68 -6.89 -15.53
CA SER A 768 -18.23 -6.01 -14.45
C SER A 768 -18.78 -4.60 -14.63
N ALA A 769 -19.07 -3.94 -13.51
CA ALA A 769 -19.51 -2.56 -13.47
C ALA A 769 -18.83 -1.83 -12.31
N SER A 770 -18.47 -0.57 -12.54
CA SER A 770 -17.95 0.32 -11.50
C SER A 770 -18.64 1.67 -11.61
N TRP A 771 -19.23 2.12 -10.51
CA TRP A 771 -19.83 3.44 -10.39
C TRP A 771 -19.08 4.24 -9.34
N ILE A 772 -18.60 5.41 -9.75
CA ILE A 772 -17.80 6.30 -8.92
C ILE A 772 -18.56 7.62 -8.80
N PHE A 773 -18.67 8.14 -7.58
CA PHE A 773 -19.19 9.48 -7.29
C PHE A 773 -18.24 10.20 -6.34
N THR A 774 -17.86 11.42 -6.68
CA THR A 774 -17.02 12.24 -5.79
C THR A 774 -17.51 13.68 -5.77
N THR A 775 -17.46 14.33 -4.60
CA THR A 775 -17.52 15.81 -4.57
C THR A 775 -16.28 16.38 -5.24
N GLY A 776 -16.43 17.49 -5.95
CA GLY A 776 -15.31 18.11 -6.66
C GLY A 776 -14.18 18.55 -5.72
N GLY A 777 -12.97 18.52 -6.27
CA GLY A 777 -11.77 19.07 -5.64
C GLY A 777 -11.83 20.59 -5.50
N THR A 778 -10.79 21.18 -4.93
CA THR A 778 -10.71 22.64 -4.75
C THR A 778 -9.67 23.25 -5.68
N THR A 779 -9.92 24.48 -6.13
CA THR A 779 -8.98 25.25 -6.94
C THR A 779 -9.10 26.74 -6.61
N THR A 780 -8.09 27.49 -7.01
CA THR A 780 -8.00 28.94 -6.78
C THR A 780 -8.50 29.67 -8.01
N ILE A 781 -9.53 30.50 -7.86
CA ILE A 781 -10.08 31.34 -8.93
C ILE A 781 -10.07 32.80 -8.47
N PRO A 782 -9.59 33.75 -9.29
CA PRO A 782 -9.72 35.16 -8.99
C PRO A 782 -11.20 35.58 -9.04
N THR A 783 -11.69 36.12 -7.93
CA THR A 783 -13.07 36.61 -7.78
C THR A 783 -13.17 38.12 -7.91
N GLU A 784 -12.03 38.81 -7.92
CA GLU A 784 -11.90 40.26 -7.90
C GLU A 784 -10.79 40.69 -8.88
N LEU A 785 -10.80 41.96 -9.28
CA LEU A 785 -9.74 42.60 -10.05
C LEU A 785 -9.07 43.67 -9.19
N THR A 786 -7.78 43.87 -9.40
CA THR A 786 -6.99 44.94 -8.76
C THR A 786 -6.30 45.78 -9.82
N GLY A 787 -6.11 47.07 -9.55
CA GLY A 787 -5.24 47.91 -10.37
C GLY A 787 -3.76 47.56 -10.13
N ILE A 788 -3.01 47.37 -11.20
CA ILE A 788 -1.57 47.18 -11.23
C ILE A 788 -0.99 48.43 -11.90
N ILE A 789 -0.29 49.24 -11.11
CA ILE A 789 0.44 50.40 -11.64
C ILE A 789 1.76 49.90 -12.21
N ARG A 790 1.94 49.99 -13.52
CA ARG A 790 3.23 49.67 -14.16
C ARG A 790 3.98 50.98 -14.45
N PRO A 791 5.20 51.15 -13.92
CA PRO A 791 6.04 52.28 -14.32
C PRO A 791 6.42 52.11 -15.79
N GLY A 792 6.10 53.12 -16.60
CA GLY A 792 6.51 53.24 -18.00
C GLY A 792 7.35 54.50 -18.21
N ASP A 793 8.14 54.52 -19.30
CA ASP A 793 9.14 55.57 -19.56
C ASP A 793 8.56 56.99 -19.72
N ASN A 794 7.24 57.15 -19.95
CA ASN A 794 6.59 58.47 -20.09
C ASN A 794 5.16 58.60 -19.52
N ASP A 795 4.52 57.53 -19.05
CA ASP A 795 3.26 57.63 -18.29
C ASP A 795 3.03 56.34 -17.48
N SER A 796 2.43 56.46 -16.29
CA SER A 796 2.11 55.29 -15.45
C SER A 796 0.82 54.65 -15.96
N SER A 797 0.89 53.47 -16.58
CA SER A 797 -0.33 52.76 -16.97
C SER A 797 -0.92 51.99 -15.78
N ILE A 798 -2.23 52.16 -15.55
CA ILE A 798 -2.99 51.30 -14.63
C ILE A 798 -3.55 50.15 -15.46
N GLU A 799 -2.99 48.95 -15.29
CA GLU A 799 -3.53 47.72 -15.86
C GLU A 799 -4.42 47.02 -14.83
N GLU A 800 -5.49 46.36 -15.25
CA GLU A 800 -6.25 45.47 -14.37
C GLU A 800 -5.56 44.11 -14.27
N GLY A 801 -5.43 43.59 -13.05
CA GLY A 801 -4.92 42.26 -12.75
C GLY A 801 -5.90 41.45 -11.92
N ASP A 802 -5.78 40.13 -12.02
CA ASP A 802 -6.57 39.20 -11.23
C ASP A 802 -6.16 39.25 -9.75
N TYR A 803 -7.14 39.45 -8.86
CA TYR A 803 -6.94 39.40 -7.41
C TYR A 803 -7.58 38.13 -6.81
N VAL A 804 -6.78 37.45 -5.99
CA VAL A 804 -7.17 36.24 -5.27
C VAL A 804 -7.07 36.50 -3.78
N LYS A 805 -8.22 36.61 -3.12
CA LYS A 805 -8.27 36.81 -1.67
C LYS A 805 -7.90 35.56 -0.87
N HIS A 806 -8.36 34.39 -1.33
CA HIS A 806 -8.14 33.12 -0.63
C HIS A 806 -7.70 32.02 -1.61
N ARG A 807 -6.70 31.23 -1.18
CA ARG A 807 -6.25 30.04 -1.90
C ARG A 807 -7.30 28.93 -1.82
N ASN A 808 -7.50 28.20 -2.91
CA ASN A 808 -8.47 27.11 -3.05
C ASN A 808 -9.92 27.53 -2.68
N ASN A 809 -10.29 28.76 -3.05
CA ASN A 809 -11.58 29.38 -2.73
C ASN A 809 -12.78 28.82 -3.51
N TYR A 810 -12.58 27.97 -4.51
CA TYR A 810 -13.66 27.40 -5.32
C TYR A 810 -13.66 25.87 -5.27
N ARG A 811 -14.85 25.27 -5.12
CA ARG A 811 -15.05 23.82 -5.21
C ARG A 811 -15.67 23.44 -6.54
N LEU A 812 -15.04 22.50 -7.24
CA LEU A 812 -15.53 22.01 -8.53
C LEU A 812 -16.90 21.31 -8.37
N PRO A 813 -17.70 21.26 -9.45
CA PRO A 813 -18.90 20.41 -9.49
C PRO A 813 -18.57 18.96 -9.11
N ALA A 814 -19.55 18.27 -8.52
CA ALA A 814 -19.43 16.84 -8.26
C ALA A 814 -19.25 16.06 -9.58
N THR A 815 -18.49 14.98 -9.51
CA THR A 815 -18.20 14.12 -10.65
C THR A 815 -18.80 12.75 -10.43
N HIS A 816 -19.38 12.17 -11.46
CA HIS A 816 -19.86 10.79 -11.40
C HIS A 816 -19.60 10.06 -12.71
N ARG A 817 -19.37 8.76 -12.62
CA ARG A 817 -19.00 7.92 -13.76
C ARG A 817 -19.50 6.50 -13.56
N LEU A 818 -20.10 5.90 -14.60
CA LEU A 818 -20.36 4.46 -14.69
C LEU A 818 -19.45 3.85 -15.77
N ASN A 819 -18.72 2.81 -15.44
CA ASN A 819 -17.97 1.99 -16.39
C ASN A 819 -18.54 0.58 -16.40
N VAL A 820 -18.64 -0.03 -17.57
CA VAL A 820 -19.15 -1.39 -17.75
C VAL A 820 -18.21 -2.17 -18.64
N GLY A 821 -17.94 -3.43 -18.31
CA GLY A 821 -17.13 -4.36 -19.09
C GLY A 821 -17.80 -5.72 -19.19
N VAL A 822 -17.61 -6.39 -20.32
CA VAL A 822 -18.07 -7.75 -20.57
C VAL A 822 -16.93 -8.57 -21.15
N ASN A 823 -16.68 -9.74 -20.55
CA ASN A 823 -15.71 -10.70 -21.06
C ASN A 823 -16.43 -11.90 -21.69
N PHE A 824 -15.95 -12.31 -22.86
CA PHE A 824 -16.36 -13.52 -23.55
C PHE A 824 -15.19 -14.49 -23.63
N SER A 825 -15.19 -15.46 -22.72
CA SER A 825 -14.15 -16.48 -22.56
C SER A 825 -14.49 -17.77 -23.32
N LYS A 826 -13.52 -18.33 -24.04
CA LYS A 826 -13.65 -19.65 -24.70
C LYS A 826 -12.35 -20.44 -24.56
N LYS A 827 -12.44 -21.64 -24.01
CA LYS A 827 -11.35 -22.62 -23.98
C LYS A 827 -11.07 -23.15 -25.40
N THR A 828 -9.81 -23.24 -25.78
CA THR A 828 -9.31 -23.80 -27.05
C THR A 828 -8.50 -25.07 -26.77
N LYS A 829 -7.97 -25.73 -27.82
CA LYS A 829 -7.12 -26.92 -27.66
C LYS A 829 -5.80 -26.62 -26.93
N HIS A 830 -5.24 -25.43 -27.12
CA HIS A 830 -3.92 -25.04 -26.62
C HIS A 830 -3.97 -23.81 -25.71
N GLY A 831 -5.13 -23.52 -25.10
CA GLY A 831 -5.26 -22.30 -24.29
C GLY A 831 -6.68 -21.81 -24.07
N MET A 832 -6.81 -20.52 -23.81
CA MET A 832 -8.06 -19.80 -23.63
C MET A 832 -8.01 -18.46 -24.34
N ARG A 833 -9.05 -18.15 -25.11
CA ARG A 833 -9.24 -16.83 -25.71
C ARG A 833 -10.30 -16.04 -24.94
N ILE A 834 -10.09 -14.75 -24.79
CA ILE A 834 -10.99 -13.82 -24.11
C ILE A 834 -11.16 -12.60 -25.01
N TRP A 835 -12.41 -12.26 -25.34
CA TRP A 835 -12.76 -10.95 -25.89
C TRP A 835 -13.30 -10.08 -24.77
N ASN A 836 -12.75 -8.88 -24.60
CA ASN A 836 -13.27 -7.88 -23.68
C ASN A 836 -13.92 -6.76 -24.49
N VAL A 837 -15.15 -6.38 -24.12
CA VAL A 837 -15.82 -5.18 -24.60
C VAL A 837 -16.13 -4.33 -23.38
N SER A 838 -15.65 -3.09 -23.35
CA SER A 838 -15.90 -2.18 -22.22
C SER A 838 -16.26 -0.79 -22.70
N ILE A 839 -17.03 -0.09 -21.87
CA ILE A 839 -17.44 1.29 -22.09
C ILE A 839 -17.11 2.07 -20.81
N TYR A 840 -16.19 3.02 -20.96
CA TYR A 840 -15.86 3.99 -19.95
C TYR A 840 -16.86 5.15 -20.00
N ASN A 841 -17.33 5.62 -18.85
CA ASN A 841 -18.28 6.75 -18.73
C ASN A 841 -19.55 6.57 -19.59
N VAL A 842 -20.30 5.50 -19.33
CA VAL A 842 -21.46 5.02 -20.13
C VAL A 842 -22.49 6.11 -20.45
N TYR A 843 -22.83 6.97 -19.48
CA TYR A 843 -23.80 8.06 -19.66
C TYR A 843 -23.14 9.39 -20.07
N ASN A 844 -21.88 9.36 -20.48
CA ASN A 844 -21.12 10.51 -21.00
C ASN A 844 -21.18 11.74 -20.07
N ALA A 845 -20.96 11.55 -18.76
CA ALA A 845 -20.90 12.68 -17.84
C ALA A 845 -19.68 13.53 -18.19
N MET A 846 -19.93 14.78 -18.58
CA MET A 846 -18.90 15.76 -18.93
C MET A 846 -18.26 16.34 -17.66
N ASN A 847 -17.56 15.47 -16.93
CA ASN A 847 -16.90 15.78 -15.68
C ASN A 847 -15.76 16.80 -15.90
N PRO A 848 -15.56 17.76 -14.99
CA PRO A 848 -14.49 18.76 -15.11
C PRO A 848 -13.11 18.14 -14.84
N THR A 849 -12.23 18.18 -15.84
CA THR A 849 -10.79 17.87 -15.72
C THR A 849 -10.00 19.11 -15.28
N LEU A 850 -10.27 20.25 -15.91
CA LEU A 850 -9.70 21.56 -15.58
C LEU A 850 -10.82 22.60 -15.65
N ILE A 851 -10.70 23.67 -14.85
CA ILE A 851 -11.50 24.87 -15.05
C ILE A 851 -10.58 26.08 -15.23
N TYR A 852 -11.01 27.01 -16.06
CA TYR A 852 -10.29 28.24 -16.32
C TYR A 852 -11.28 29.39 -16.56
N ARG A 853 -10.86 30.60 -16.23
CA ARG A 853 -11.62 31.81 -16.53
C ARG A 853 -11.39 32.19 -17.99
N THR A 854 -12.45 32.61 -18.65
CA THR A 854 -12.40 33.22 -19.99
C THR A 854 -13.48 34.31 -20.07
N TYR A 855 -13.60 34.96 -21.21
CA TYR A 855 -14.58 36.01 -21.43
C TYR A 855 -15.57 35.58 -22.50
N LYS A 856 -16.86 35.73 -22.23
CA LYS A 856 -17.89 35.63 -23.27
C LYS A 856 -17.98 37.00 -23.96
N LYS A 857 -17.72 37.04 -25.27
CA LYS A 857 -18.06 38.21 -26.09
C LYS A 857 -19.58 38.29 -26.17
N THR A 858 -20.17 39.43 -25.83
CA THR A 858 -21.53 39.78 -26.28
C THR A 858 -21.37 40.60 -27.55
N GLU A 859 -21.81 40.06 -28.69
CA GLU A 859 -21.96 40.85 -29.90
C GLU A 859 -23.24 41.69 -29.76
N TYR A 860 -23.10 43.01 -29.84
CA TYR A 860 -24.20 43.89 -30.20
C TYR A 860 -23.89 44.41 -31.60
N THR A 861 -24.80 44.16 -32.55
CA THR A 861 -24.77 44.82 -33.86
C THR A 861 -25.79 45.95 -33.83
N GLN A 862 -25.33 47.18 -33.68
CA GLN A 862 -25.85 48.36 -34.40
C GLN A 862 -25.02 49.61 -34.05
N GLY A 863 -24.45 50.24 -35.07
CA GLY A 863 -23.80 51.56 -34.99
C GLY A 863 -22.35 51.51 -34.53
N GLU A 864 -21.50 52.29 -35.19
CA GLU A 864 -20.05 52.35 -35.06
C GLU A 864 -19.57 52.68 -33.64
N GLN A 865 -19.43 51.65 -32.79
CA GLN A 865 -18.41 51.47 -31.74
C GLN A 865 -18.76 50.20 -30.94
N ALA A 866 -18.21 49.06 -31.36
CA ALA A 866 -18.38 47.80 -30.66
C ALA A 866 -17.49 47.72 -29.41
N GLN A 867 -17.83 48.44 -28.34
CA GLN A 867 -17.24 48.20 -27.02
C GLN A 867 -17.99 47.03 -26.36
N GLY A 868 -17.72 45.82 -26.84
CA GLY A 868 -18.40 44.62 -26.34
C GLY A 868 -18.08 44.38 -24.86
N ASN A 869 -19.10 44.39 -24.00
CA ASN A 869 -18.96 44.01 -22.59
C ASN A 869 -18.46 42.56 -22.48
N ARG A 870 -17.26 42.38 -21.95
CA ARG A 870 -16.66 41.07 -21.71
C ARG A 870 -17.14 40.53 -20.37
N ILE A 871 -18.11 39.62 -20.39
CA ILE A 871 -18.57 38.97 -19.16
C ILE A 871 -17.58 37.85 -18.80
N PRO A 872 -16.92 37.89 -17.62
CA PRO A 872 -16.07 36.80 -17.19
C PRO A 872 -16.93 35.56 -16.93
N VAL A 873 -16.51 34.43 -17.50
CA VAL A 873 -17.16 33.12 -17.32
C VAL A 873 -16.12 32.08 -16.95
N ILE A 874 -16.52 31.12 -16.13
CA ILE A 874 -15.70 29.93 -15.82
C ILE A 874 -16.08 28.86 -16.83
N ARG A 875 -15.11 28.41 -17.64
CA ARG A 875 -15.30 27.24 -18.52
C ARG A 875 -14.66 26.02 -17.88
N LYS A 876 -15.33 24.88 -18.04
CA LYS A 876 -14.76 23.57 -17.73
C LYS A 876 -14.23 22.92 -19.02
N PHE A 877 -13.13 22.19 -18.88
CA PHE A 877 -12.58 21.31 -19.89
C PHE A 877 -12.77 19.86 -19.45
N THR A 878 -13.22 19.01 -20.35
CA THR A 878 -13.47 17.58 -20.09
C THR A 878 -12.62 16.76 -21.04
N LEU A 879 -11.76 15.91 -20.48
CA LEU A 879 -10.83 15.09 -21.25
C LEU A 879 -11.42 13.72 -21.65
N LEU A 880 -12.37 13.20 -20.86
CA LEU A 880 -12.83 11.81 -20.96
C LEU A 880 -14.35 11.71 -21.10
N PRO A 881 -14.85 11.76 -22.34
CA PRO A 881 -16.25 11.46 -22.63
C PRO A 881 -16.50 9.94 -22.50
N CYS A 882 -17.63 9.48 -23.01
CA CYS A 882 -17.89 8.05 -23.23
C CYS A 882 -16.84 7.48 -24.19
N ILE A 883 -16.11 6.44 -23.76
CA ILE A 883 -15.04 5.81 -24.54
C ILE A 883 -15.31 4.30 -24.61
N PRO A 884 -15.71 3.76 -25.77
CA PRO A 884 -15.77 2.32 -25.98
C PRO A 884 -14.36 1.75 -26.16
N SER A 885 -14.17 0.51 -25.75
CA SER A 885 -12.92 -0.20 -25.93
C SER A 885 -13.11 -1.69 -26.10
N PHE A 886 -12.11 -2.29 -26.72
CA PHE A 886 -12.10 -3.70 -27.08
C PHE A 886 -10.70 -4.26 -26.94
N SER A 887 -10.59 -5.49 -26.45
CA SER A 887 -9.32 -6.22 -26.44
C SER A 887 -9.51 -7.70 -26.68
N TYR A 888 -8.51 -8.31 -27.31
CA TYR A 888 -8.38 -9.74 -27.50
C TYR A 888 -7.21 -10.27 -26.68
N THR A 889 -7.45 -11.25 -25.82
CA THR A 889 -6.42 -11.90 -25.02
C THR A 889 -6.38 -13.39 -25.30
N TYR A 890 -5.19 -13.92 -25.56
CA TYR A 890 -4.92 -15.35 -25.70
C TYR A 890 -3.95 -15.80 -24.60
N LYS A 891 -4.36 -16.81 -23.84
CA LYS A 891 -3.55 -17.45 -22.78
C LYS A 891 -3.23 -18.87 -23.22
N PHE A 892 -1.98 -19.32 -23.11
CA PHE A 892 -1.54 -20.66 -23.53
C PHE A 892 -0.62 -21.33 -22.52
#